data_AF-A0A7S0Z2T2-F1
#
_entry.id   AF-A0A7S0Z2T2-F1
#
_cell.length_a   1.000
_cell.length_b   1.000
_cell.length_c   1.000
_cell.angle_alpha   90.00
_cell.angle_beta   90.00
_cell.angle_gamma   90.00
#
_symmetry.space_group_name_H-M   'P 1'
#
loop_
_entity.id
_entity.type
_entity.pdbx_description
1 polymer ?
#
loop_
_entity_poly.entity_id
_entity_poly.type
_entity_poly.pdbx_seq_one_letter_code
_entity_poly.pdbx_strand_id
1 'polypeptide(L)'
;MWPVKLLRKVVSLVVTILFSSVIKWLLIPIDCLVSDEPSLSAEIHGPGSPCTPWALPDIIVTLPTLFLIAAYISFALVASRLTFAASPLADHPRAQATGRVEVRFACAKVVITLAAYFSSYVTSVTTTLILTLMASMVLRKHIQILPYHNHTMNMTRGGILASVWWLAACSFTNSVLRLATGVRSSYESPSQVLEWVLISLLIPVYMAGNLLVLRRRRSIHRNLNRLRNEWDKSVALQLEQESQGTQVTPEPTRQKTAYERFYRSAPPGSTAFESATDALTSARMLFHMGKESDKDFLAYIVTRGNTEFPSFHDLQIFHLLSLRFIFRDTQQSNVLAKAFHVQTSLPLDHRYVLYSMERKAGQESEAANLGGAQVNAISVMEFNSGMERAFKFHLASISKMKAFWHVAARKSTDRVHVRRATVDSLLNYIDEFDRARHKAKQDYASLLDKYPSSVALLRNYATFCDTILNDSVKAEKLRRHAVMIEDEAAPDDDDLQAALEHGAQQSAGTSDQNENTRLVSARFISSHRHMILGRETAKARLLNFRVRQGVCILLLLATATFCITDFYLFKATAMKNLRLIDSTGLFSVYSVSALYYYRNQILASLNGDFESVTMLKMRVRDFSNRLRDQHYSNYQDIPPALSEFYHNIPIQQLEPVNGEWRYFNHSYWYMGNDFVSRMASAASVPLSELTDPNFELASSSSQKRNMAYMFENTFRYMLPAFASVLSLYEEQVNSFGFFVRTLVICNCVLNSILISILCYTIMSAFQKFAHKLNHPYKCSCFALYVPRETSKCFYKFYQSQETEMLLMDDEDAQHRQLEQELLEQNAGAEGQGDNFGGDPWGEQQGQGEFPGVPDAFPAPFGSPGEVDDFAREYMMGGPKEEEKPKPKKKKPWEVVRDAQKKGSFDQDGGAQGAG
;
A
#
# COMPACT_ATOMS: atom_id res chain seq x y z
N MET A 1 -6.26 15.70 -10.18
CA MET A 1 -6.58 14.65 -9.17
C MET A 1 -6.12 13.23 -9.47
N TRP A 2 -6.72 12.52 -10.45
CA TRP A 2 -6.53 11.06 -10.56
C TRP A 2 -5.07 10.62 -10.75
N PRO A 3 -4.22 11.31 -11.56
CA PRO A 3 -2.83 10.87 -11.77
C PRO A 3 -1.98 10.88 -10.49
N VAL A 4 -2.21 11.82 -9.58
CA VAL A 4 -1.44 11.92 -8.32
C VAL A 4 -1.92 10.90 -7.30
N LYS A 5 -3.24 10.75 -7.17
CA LYS A 5 -3.83 9.71 -6.33
C LYS A 5 -3.45 8.33 -6.83
N LEU A 6 -3.39 8.13 -8.15
CA LEU A 6 -2.89 6.92 -8.79
C LEU A 6 -1.40 6.75 -8.50
N LEU A 7 -0.55 7.75 -8.74
CA LEU A 7 0.88 7.68 -8.45
C LEU A 7 1.13 7.33 -6.97
N ARG A 8 0.41 7.96 -6.04
CA ARG A 8 0.50 7.66 -4.60
C ARG A 8 0.02 6.24 -4.28
N LYS A 9 -1.03 5.75 -4.94
CA LYS A 9 -1.49 4.36 -4.79
C LYS A 9 -0.50 3.36 -5.39
N VAL A 10 0.09 3.66 -6.55
CA VAL A 10 1.09 2.85 -7.24
C VAL A 10 2.38 2.81 -6.43
N VAL A 11 2.93 3.95 -6.03
CA VAL A 11 4.13 4.03 -5.18
C VAL A 11 3.88 3.29 -3.87
N SER A 12 2.72 3.49 -3.23
CA SER A 12 2.36 2.73 -2.05
C SER A 12 2.33 1.23 -2.32
N LEU A 13 1.68 0.78 -3.39
CA LEU A 13 1.57 -0.65 -3.74
C LEU A 13 2.93 -1.27 -4.08
N VAL A 14 3.75 -0.58 -4.87
CA VAL A 14 5.09 -1.00 -5.26
C VAL A 14 6.00 -1.11 -4.04
N VAL A 15 6.02 -0.07 -3.19
CA VAL A 15 6.90 0.00 -2.01
C VAL A 15 6.40 -0.88 -0.85
N THR A 16 5.09 -1.13 -0.71
CA THR A 16 4.59 -1.94 0.41
C THR A 16 4.38 -3.41 0.07
N ILE A 17 3.81 -3.72 -1.09
CA ILE A 17 3.39 -5.07 -1.51
C ILE A 17 4.45 -5.71 -2.40
N LEU A 18 4.86 -5.03 -3.48
CA LEU A 18 5.78 -5.60 -4.47
C LEU A 18 7.24 -5.46 -4.09
N PHE A 19 7.55 -4.92 -2.92
CA PHE A 19 8.91 -4.61 -2.49
C PHE A 19 9.86 -5.80 -2.59
N SER A 20 9.49 -6.92 -1.95
CA SER A 20 10.32 -8.12 -1.94
C SER A 20 10.40 -8.77 -3.31
N SER A 21 9.33 -8.72 -4.11
CA SER A 21 9.33 -9.26 -5.47
C SER A 21 10.27 -8.46 -6.37
N VAL A 22 10.19 -7.13 -6.37
CA VAL A 22 11.06 -6.26 -7.18
C VAL A 22 12.52 -6.47 -6.81
N ILE A 23 12.85 -6.53 -5.51
CA ILE A 23 14.23 -6.81 -5.08
C ILE A 23 14.70 -8.20 -5.51
N LYS A 24 13.87 -9.24 -5.37
CA LYS A 24 14.23 -10.60 -5.83
C LYS A 24 14.53 -10.63 -7.33
N TRP A 25 13.71 -9.97 -8.15
CA TRP A 25 13.94 -9.86 -9.59
C TRP A 25 15.25 -9.14 -9.91
N LEU A 26 15.54 -8.05 -9.20
CA LEU A 26 16.80 -7.33 -9.37
C LEU A 26 18.01 -8.12 -8.83
N LEU A 27 17.83 -9.08 -7.93
CA LEU A 27 18.94 -9.88 -7.41
C LEU A 27 19.36 -11.03 -8.34
N ILE A 28 18.52 -11.44 -9.31
CA ILE A 28 18.83 -12.57 -10.22
C ILE A 28 20.21 -12.45 -10.90
N PRO A 29 20.62 -11.28 -11.45
CA PRO A 29 21.95 -11.16 -12.07
C PRO A 29 23.13 -11.20 -11.09
N ILE A 30 22.88 -11.09 -9.79
CA ILE A 30 23.90 -11.14 -8.73
C ILE A 30 24.12 -12.57 -8.26
N ASP A 31 23.20 -13.50 -8.52
CA ASP A 31 23.29 -14.89 -8.06
C ASP A 31 24.58 -15.58 -8.52
N CYS A 32 25.02 -15.29 -9.75
CA CYS A 32 26.29 -15.79 -10.30
C CYS A 32 27.56 -15.28 -9.60
N LEU A 33 27.48 -14.21 -8.80
CA LEU A 33 28.62 -13.76 -7.99
C LEU A 33 28.78 -14.58 -6.72
N VAL A 34 27.73 -15.27 -6.28
CA VAL A 34 27.64 -15.87 -4.95
C VAL A 34 27.59 -17.40 -5.02
N SER A 35 27.03 -17.98 -6.08
CA SER A 35 26.99 -19.45 -6.29
C SER A 35 27.89 -19.93 -7.41
N ASP A 36 28.55 -21.05 -7.14
CA ASP A 36 29.00 -21.98 -8.18
C ASP A 36 27.92 -23.02 -8.55
N GLU A 37 26.85 -23.16 -7.75
CA GLU A 37 25.75 -24.10 -8.04
C GLU A 37 24.81 -23.56 -9.13
N PRO A 38 24.23 -24.43 -9.98
CA PRO A 38 23.33 -24.06 -11.05
C PRO A 38 22.06 -23.41 -10.49
N SER A 39 22.08 -22.08 -10.39
CA SER A 39 20.94 -21.30 -9.93
C SER A 39 20.02 -20.95 -11.10
N LEU A 40 18.95 -20.18 -10.84
CA LEU A 40 18.01 -19.72 -11.86
C LEU A 40 18.71 -18.95 -13.01
N SER A 41 19.91 -18.40 -12.79
CA SER A 41 20.71 -17.78 -13.85
C SER A 41 21.33 -18.82 -14.79
N ALA A 42 21.64 -20.03 -14.33
CA ALA A 42 22.17 -21.11 -15.17
C ALA A 42 21.15 -21.54 -16.24
N GLU A 43 19.85 -21.40 -15.96
CA GLU A 43 18.81 -21.57 -16.98
C GLU A 43 18.83 -20.48 -18.06
N ILE A 44 19.29 -19.26 -17.72
CA ILE A 44 19.39 -18.13 -18.66
C ILE A 44 20.63 -18.28 -19.55
N HIS A 45 21.75 -18.74 -19.00
CA HIS A 45 23.01 -18.91 -19.74
C HIS A 45 23.07 -20.19 -20.57
N GLY A 46 22.13 -21.11 -20.36
CA GLY A 46 22.04 -22.39 -21.07
C GLY A 46 22.81 -23.51 -20.34
N PRO A 47 22.41 -24.78 -20.54
CA PRO A 47 23.03 -25.90 -19.84
C PRO A 47 24.52 -26.01 -20.23
N GLY A 48 25.41 -25.91 -19.24
CA GLY A 48 26.85 -26.17 -19.38
C GLY A 48 27.76 -24.96 -19.53
N SER A 49 27.25 -23.72 -19.62
CA SER A 49 28.10 -22.53 -19.52
C SER A 49 28.44 -22.26 -18.05
N PRO A 50 29.73 -22.29 -17.64
CA PRO A 50 30.10 -21.90 -16.29
C PRO A 50 29.72 -20.44 -16.06
N CYS A 51 29.04 -20.13 -14.96
CA CYS A 51 28.78 -18.73 -14.66
C CYS A 51 30.09 -18.08 -14.24
N THR A 52 30.67 -17.27 -15.11
CA THR A 52 31.90 -16.54 -14.83
C THR A 52 31.52 -15.10 -14.50
N PRO A 53 31.40 -14.73 -13.20
CA PRO A 53 30.91 -13.41 -12.79
C PRO A 53 31.72 -12.21 -13.33
N TRP A 54 32.90 -12.48 -13.89
CA TRP A 54 33.83 -11.50 -14.45
C TRP A 54 33.89 -11.51 -15.98
N ALA A 55 33.04 -12.29 -16.65
CA ALA A 55 32.88 -12.16 -18.09
C ALA A 55 32.23 -10.80 -18.40
N LEU A 56 32.70 -10.17 -19.48
CA LEU A 56 32.24 -8.85 -19.90
C LEU A 56 30.70 -8.73 -20.00
N PRO A 57 29.95 -9.72 -20.53
CA PRO A 57 28.49 -9.65 -20.60
C PRO A 57 27.83 -9.58 -19.22
N ASP A 58 28.33 -10.34 -18.24
CA ASP A 58 27.75 -10.41 -16.91
C ASP A 58 28.04 -9.13 -16.13
N ILE A 59 29.27 -8.59 -16.23
CA ILE A 59 29.62 -7.28 -15.64
C ILE A 59 28.69 -6.18 -16.15
N ILE A 60 28.38 -6.18 -17.46
CA ILE A 60 27.50 -5.19 -18.10
C ILE A 60 26.08 -5.26 -17.54
N VAL A 61 25.59 -6.42 -17.11
CA VAL A 61 24.25 -6.56 -16.51
C VAL A 61 24.28 -6.32 -15.00
N THR A 62 25.26 -6.86 -14.29
CA THR A 62 25.33 -6.82 -12.83
C THR A 62 25.55 -5.41 -12.29
N LEU A 63 26.42 -4.59 -12.91
CA LEU A 63 26.69 -3.22 -12.44
C LEU A 63 25.45 -2.30 -12.51
N PRO A 64 24.71 -2.19 -13.64
CA PRO A 64 23.45 -1.45 -13.69
C PRO A 64 22.40 -2.00 -12.73
N THR A 65 22.35 -3.32 -12.54
CA THR A 65 21.36 -3.93 -11.66
C THR A 65 21.64 -3.61 -10.18
N LEU A 66 22.91 -3.64 -9.74
CA LEU A 66 23.32 -3.15 -8.42
C LEU A 66 22.96 -1.67 -8.21
N PHE A 67 23.18 -0.83 -9.23
CA PHE A 67 22.76 0.57 -9.19
C PHE A 67 21.23 0.70 -9.07
N LEU A 68 20.46 -0.08 -9.82
CA LEU A 68 19.00 -0.10 -9.75
C LEU A 68 18.49 -0.57 -8.37
N ILE A 69 19.12 -1.57 -7.76
CA ILE A 69 18.82 -2.00 -6.38
C ILE A 69 19.05 -0.86 -5.40
N ALA A 70 20.23 -0.22 -5.46
CA ALA A 70 20.58 0.89 -4.58
C ALA A 70 19.62 2.08 -4.75
N ALA A 71 19.26 2.42 -5.99
CA ALA A 71 18.29 3.46 -6.32
C ALA A 71 16.88 3.09 -5.83
N TYR A 72 16.44 1.85 -6.03
CA TYR A 72 15.12 1.38 -5.60
C TYR A 72 14.99 1.33 -4.08
N ILE A 73 15.99 0.82 -3.36
CA ILE A 73 16.02 0.82 -1.90
C ILE A 73 15.99 2.26 -1.38
N SER A 74 16.81 3.15 -1.94
CA SER A 74 16.83 4.57 -1.55
C SER A 74 15.47 5.22 -1.79
N PHE A 75 14.86 4.99 -2.94
CA PHE A 75 13.51 5.47 -3.27
C PHE A 75 12.47 4.94 -2.29
N ALA A 76 12.48 3.63 -1.99
CA ALA A 76 11.57 3.01 -1.05
C ALA A 76 11.71 3.58 0.36
N LEU A 77 12.94 3.79 0.84
CA LEU A 77 13.20 4.40 2.15
C LEU A 77 12.70 5.85 2.21
N VAL A 78 12.93 6.65 1.15
CA VAL A 78 12.40 8.01 1.06
C VAL A 78 10.87 8.01 1.00
N ALA A 79 10.28 7.14 0.19
CA ALA A 79 8.83 7.02 0.05
C ALA A 79 8.16 6.56 1.36
N SER A 80 8.78 5.64 2.11
CA SER A 80 8.33 5.24 3.44
C SER A 80 8.48 6.35 4.48
N ARG A 81 9.43 7.27 4.30
CA ARG A 81 9.60 8.43 5.18
C ARG A 81 8.53 9.49 4.94
N LEU A 82 8.06 9.65 3.71
CA LEU A 82 7.06 10.64 3.33
C LEU A 82 5.65 10.22 3.79
N THR A 83 5.22 10.72 4.95
CA THR A 83 3.82 10.58 5.40
C THR A 83 2.93 11.51 4.58
N PHE A 84 2.17 10.94 3.65
CA PHE A 84 1.31 11.73 2.74
C PHE A 84 0.08 12.36 3.41
N ALA A 85 -0.20 12.02 4.66
CA ALA A 85 -1.25 12.61 5.48
C ALA A 85 -0.74 12.72 6.92
N ALA A 86 -0.19 13.89 7.27
CA ALA A 86 0.27 14.20 8.63
C ALA A 86 -0.84 14.78 9.51
N SER A 87 -2.00 15.13 8.92
CA SER A 87 -3.14 15.63 9.68
C SER A 87 -3.62 14.54 10.63
N PRO A 88 -3.61 14.77 11.95
CA PRO A 88 -4.06 13.77 12.90
C PRO A 88 -5.59 13.66 12.90
N LEU A 89 -6.31 14.63 12.30
CA LEU A 89 -7.77 14.59 12.09
C LEU A 89 -8.20 13.72 10.90
N ALA A 90 -7.27 13.30 10.05
CA ALA A 90 -7.63 12.53 8.87
C ALA A 90 -8.09 11.12 9.29
N ASP A 91 -9.37 10.81 9.07
CA ASP A 91 -9.94 9.47 9.30
C ASP A 91 -9.42 8.40 8.32
N HIS A 92 -8.49 8.76 7.43
CA HIS A 92 -7.92 7.84 6.48
C HIS A 92 -7.03 6.79 7.20
N PRO A 93 -7.12 5.49 6.88
CA PRO A 93 -6.26 4.43 7.45
C PRO A 93 -4.75 4.59 7.17
N ARG A 94 -4.35 5.67 6.49
CA ARG A 94 -2.97 6.02 6.15
C ARG A 94 -2.47 7.25 6.91
N ALA A 95 -3.32 7.86 7.74
CA ALA A 95 -2.91 8.91 8.66
C ALA A 95 -1.94 8.28 9.67
N GLN A 96 -0.68 8.62 9.49
CA GLN A 96 0.42 8.09 10.26
C GLN A 96 1.09 9.23 11.00
N ALA A 97 1.39 8.94 12.24
CA ALA A 97 1.85 9.92 13.16
C ALA A 97 3.37 10.16 12.98
N THR A 98 4.12 9.15 12.53
CA THR A 98 5.54 9.28 12.16
C THR A 98 5.91 8.32 11.02
N GLY A 99 6.53 8.83 9.95
CA GLY A 99 7.06 7.98 8.87
C GLY A 99 8.34 7.22 9.23
N ARG A 100 9.04 7.61 10.30
CA ARG A 100 10.32 6.99 10.71
C ARG A 100 10.18 5.51 11.08
N VAL A 101 9.03 5.12 11.62
CA VAL A 101 8.74 3.71 11.93
C VAL A 101 8.65 2.89 10.66
N GLU A 102 8.00 3.43 9.61
CA GLU A 102 7.95 2.79 8.30
C GLU A 102 9.32 2.68 7.65
N VAL A 103 10.20 3.67 7.81
CA VAL A 103 11.59 3.58 7.33
C VAL A 103 12.31 2.42 8.00
N ARG A 104 12.19 2.26 9.32
CA ARG A 104 12.77 1.11 10.04
C ARG A 104 12.19 -0.22 9.55
N PHE A 105 10.90 -0.25 9.26
CA PHE A 105 10.24 -1.43 8.69
C PHE A 105 10.69 -1.71 7.25
N ALA A 106 10.91 -0.68 6.43
CA ALA A 106 11.46 -0.81 5.10
C ALA A 106 12.90 -1.34 5.15
N CYS A 107 13.75 -0.82 6.04
CA CYS A 107 15.08 -1.37 6.30
C CYS A 107 14.99 -2.84 6.73
N ALA A 108 14.08 -3.18 7.65
CA ALA A 108 13.89 -4.56 8.07
C ALA A 108 13.45 -5.46 6.92
N LYS A 109 12.55 -4.98 6.04
CA LYS A 109 12.15 -5.68 4.81
C LYS A 109 13.32 -5.88 3.85
N VAL A 110 14.22 -4.91 3.69
CA VAL A 110 15.44 -5.07 2.88
C VAL A 110 16.26 -6.24 3.43
N VAL A 111 16.58 -6.20 4.72
CA VAL A 111 17.39 -7.25 5.38
C VAL A 111 16.72 -8.62 5.28
N ILE A 112 15.41 -8.70 5.55
CA ILE A 112 14.63 -9.94 5.43
C ILE A 112 14.65 -10.46 3.98
N THR A 113 14.49 -9.59 2.99
CA THR A 113 14.46 -9.99 1.58
C THR A 113 15.83 -10.47 1.12
N LEU A 114 16.91 -9.79 1.51
CA LEU A 114 18.28 -10.21 1.24
C LEU A 114 18.61 -11.53 1.93
N ALA A 115 18.29 -11.67 3.23
CA ALA A 115 18.51 -12.92 3.97
C ALA A 115 17.73 -14.09 3.36
N ALA A 116 16.47 -13.87 2.97
CA ALA A 116 15.67 -14.89 2.31
C ALA A 116 16.21 -15.26 0.91
N TYR A 117 16.71 -14.28 0.15
CA TYR A 117 17.32 -14.54 -1.15
C TYR A 117 18.61 -15.35 -1.01
N PHE A 118 19.49 -14.94 -0.09
CA PHE A 118 20.76 -15.64 0.14
C PHE A 118 20.63 -16.90 1.02
N SER A 119 19.41 -17.39 1.25
CA SER A 119 19.16 -18.52 2.16
C SER A 119 19.72 -19.85 1.67
N SER A 120 20.03 -19.98 0.38
CA SER A 120 20.78 -21.11 -0.19
C SER A 120 22.25 -21.11 0.23
N TYR A 121 22.85 -19.95 0.45
CA TYR A 121 24.28 -19.79 0.76
C TYR A 121 24.58 -19.81 2.25
N VAL A 122 23.61 -19.42 3.07
CA VAL A 122 23.75 -19.38 4.52
C VAL A 122 22.94 -20.52 5.13
N THR A 123 23.42 -21.11 6.23
CA THR A 123 22.68 -22.21 6.88
C THR A 123 21.23 -21.83 7.16
N SER A 124 20.30 -22.78 7.02
CA SER A 124 18.87 -22.54 7.29
C SER A 124 18.64 -21.93 8.68
N VAL A 125 19.45 -22.34 9.67
CA VAL A 125 19.40 -21.81 11.04
C VAL A 125 19.76 -20.33 11.11
N THR A 126 20.87 -19.92 10.49
CA THR A 126 21.28 -18.51 10.48
C THR A 126 20.27 -17.61 9.76
N THR A 127 19.73 -18.07 8.63
CA THR A 127 18.70 -17.32 7.88
C THR A 127 17.45 -17.12 8.73
N THR A 128 16.92 -18.20 9.29
CA THR A 128 15.70 -18.15 10.11
C THR A 128 15.90 -17.41 11.43
N LEU A 129 17.11 -17.41 12.00
CA LEU A 129 17.47 -16.57 13.14
C LEU A 129 17.39 -15.07 12.79
N ILE A 130 18.00 -14.65 11.68
CA ILE A 130 17.94 -13.26 11.21
C ILE A 130 16.47 -12.84 11.00
N LEU A 131 15.67 -13.67 10.34
CA LEU A 131 14.25 -13.41 10.12
C LEU A 131 13.50 -13.22 11.44
N THR A 132 13.77 -14.08 12.44
CA THR A 132 13.11 -14.03 13.76
C THR A 132 13.50 -12.78 14.54
N LEU A 133 14.79 -12.41 14.53
CA LEU A 133 15.30 -11.21 15.21
C LEU A 133 14.72 -9.94 14.57
N MET A 134 14.69 -9.85 13.24
CA MET A 134 14.14 -8.69 12.54
C MET A 134 12.63 -8.58 12.74
N ALA A 135 11.88 -9.69 12.68
CA ALA A 135 10.45 -9.70 12.95
C ALA A 135 10.13 -9.31 14.40
N SER A 136 10.92 -9.77 15.37
CA SER A 136 10.80 -9.41 16.79
C SER A 136 11.05 -7.92 17.02
N MET A 137 12.11 -7.36 16.41
CA MET A 137 12.40 -5.93 16.47
C MET A 137 11.25 -5.10 15.89
N VAL A 138 10.71 -5.49 14.74
CA VAL A 138 9.59 -4.82 14.06
C VAL A 138 8.33 -4.86 14.92
N LEU A 139 7.96 -6.03 15.45
CA LEU A 139 6.80 -6.21 16.32
C LEU A 139 6.93 -5.38 17.61
N ARG A 140 8.09 -5.45 18.28
CA ARG A 140 8.36 -4.67 19.49
C ARG A 140 8.24 -3.17 19.23
N LYS A 141 8.84 -2.66 18.14
CA LYS A 141 8.77 -1.23 17.79
C LYS A 141 7.36 -0.80 17.41
N HIS A 142 6.58 -1.65 16.73
CA HIS A 142 5.18 -1.38 16.43
C HIS A 142 4.34 -1.23 17.69
N ILE A 143 4.45 -2.18 18.63
CA ILE A 143 3.71 -2.16 19.91
C ILE A 143 4.13 -0.95 20.75
N GLN A 144 5.41 -0.59 20.78
CA GLN A 144 5.90 0.56 21.54
C GLN A 144 5.40 1.91 21.02
N ILE A 145 5.38 2.10 19.69
CA ILE A 145 5.15 3.42 19.08
C ILE A 145 3.69 3.64 18.66
N LEU A 146 2.94 2.58 18.34
CA LEU A 146 1.56 2.65 17.83
C LEU A 146 1.40 3.70 16.71
N PRO A 147 2.03 3.48 15.54
CA PRO A 147 2.29 4.52 14.54
C PRO A 147 1.04 5.15 13.90
N TYR A 148 -0.12 4.50 14.00
CA TYR A 148 -1.37 4.99 13.41
C TYR A 148 -2.23 5.74 14.42
N HIS A 149 -2.97 6.74 13.94
CA HIS A 149 -3.99 7.38 14.76
C HIS A 149 -5.18 6.42 15.00
N ASN A 150 -5.60 5.69 13.96
CA ASN A 150 -6.69 4.74 14.08
C ASN A 150 -6.27 3.46 14.84
N HIS A 151 -6.97 3.19 15.95
CA HIS A 151 -6.71 2.04 16.81
C HIS A 151 -6.93 0.68 16.13
N THR A 152 -7.92 0.57 15.23
CA THR A 152 -8.18 -0.69 14.50
C THR A 152 -7.00 -1.04 13.60
N MET A 153 -6.43 -0.06 12.90
CA MET A 153 -5.23 -0.25 12.08
C MET A 153 -4.02 -0.68 12.92
N ASN A 154 -3.81 -0.09 14.10
CA ASN A 154 -2.74 -0.51 15.01
C ASN A 154 -2.93 -1.96 15.48
N MET A 155 -4.15 -2.39 15.79
CA MET A 155 -4.44 -3.78 16.17
C MET A 155 -4.21 -4.71 14.98
N THR A 156 -4.91 -4.52 13.86
CA THR A 156 -4.77 -5.37 12.67
C THR A 156 -3.30 -5.54 12.26
N ARG A 157 -2.54 -4.44 12.24
CA ARG A 157 -1.11 -4.52 11.91
C ARG A 157 -0.29 -5.21 13.01
N GLY A 158 -0.62 -5.00 14.28
CA GLY A 158 0.00 -5.72 15.39
C GLY A 158 -0.21 -7.24 15.30
N GLY A 159 -1.43 -7.67 14.97
CA GLY A 159 -1.75 -9.07 14.70
C GLY A 159 -0.95 -9.63 13.52
N ILE A 160 -0.91 -8.92 12.38
CA ILE A 160 -0.11 -9.35 11.19
C ILE A 160 1.37 -9.50 11.55
N LEU A 161 1.94 -8.52 12.25
CA LEU A 161 3.36 -8.56 12.63
C LEU A 161 3.65 -9.68 13.64
N ALA A 162 2.71 -9.99 14.54
CA ALA A 162 2.82 -11.12 15.45
C ALA A 162 2.79 -12.46 14.68
N SER A 163 1.91 -12.61 13.70
CA SER A 163 1.87 -13.79 12.83
C SER A 163 3.17 -13.95 12.02
N VAL A 164 3.73 -12.87 11.47
CA VAL A 164 5.02 -12.91 10.76
C VAL A 164 6.16 -13.32 11.69
N TRP A 165 6.20 -12.77 12.90
CA TRP A 165 7.17 -13.16 13.92
C TRP A 165 7.05 -14.64 14.30
N TRP A 166 5.83 -15.15 14.46
CA TRP A 166 5.59 -16.55 14.75
C TRP A 166 6.03 -17.49 13.63
N LEU A 167 5.74 -17.16 12.38
CA LEU A 167 6.23 -17.94 11.22
C LEU A 167 7.75 -17.98 11.19
N ALA A 168 8.42 -16.86 11.46
CA ALA A 168 9.87 -16.80 11.53
C ALA A 168 10.41 -17.68 12.68
N ALA A 169 9.80 -17.57 13.87
CA ALA A 169 10.17 -18.38 15.04
C ALA A 169 9.95 -19.89 14.80
N CYS A 170 8.85 -20.28 14.17
CA CYS A 170 8.57 -21.67 13.80
C CYS A 170 9.60 -22.20 12.80
N SER A 171 9.95 -21.38 11.79
CA SER A 171 10.98 -21.73 10.81
C SER A 171 12.36 -21.89 11.47
N PHE A 172 12.66 -21.07 12.47
CA PHE A 172 13.87 -21.18 13.27
C PHE A 172 13.88 -22.46 14.11
N THR A 173 12.81 -22.73 14.86
CA THR A 173 12.67 -23.96 15.65
C THR A 173 12.78 -25.20 14.78
N ASN A 174 12.14 -25.21 13.60
CA ASN A 174 12.24 -26.31 12.65
C ASN A 174 13.68 -26.47 12.11
N SER A 175 14.36 -25.37 11.79
CA SER A 175 15.75 -25.41 11.33
C SER A 175 16.69 -25.96 12.41
N VAL A 176 16.50 -25.56 13.68
CA VAL A 176 17.28 -26.06 14.82
C VAL A 176 16.97 -27.53 15.09
N LEU A 177 15.70 -27.94 15.01
CA LEU A 177 15.30 -29.34 15.20
C LEU A 177 15.90 -30.24 14.11
N ARG A 178 15.87 -29.82 12.85
CA ARG A 178 16.51 -30.54 11.73
C ARG A 178 18.02 -30.66 11.94
N LEU A 179 18.67 -29.58 12.43
CA LEU A 179 20.09 -29.61 12.76
C LEU A 179 20.40 -30.57 13.92
N ALA A 180 19.58 -30.56 14.98
CA ALA A 180 19.79 -31.36 16.18
C ALA A 180 19.50 -32.86 15.97
N THR A 181 18.49 -33.18 15.16
CA THR A 181 18.07 -34.58 14.90
C THR A 181 18.88 -35.25 13.80
N GLY A 182 19.60 -34.50 12.97
CA GLY A 182 20.37 -35.05 11.84
C GLY A 182 19.52 -35.68 10.72
N VAL A 183 18.18 -35.61 10.81
CA VAL A 183 17.27 -36.20 9.83
C VAL A 183 17.27 -35.36 8.56
N ARG A 184 17.93 -35.86 7.51
CA ARG A 184 18.00 -35.20 6.19
C ARG A 184 16.85 -35.56 5.24
N SER A 185 16.08 -36.63 5.49
CA SER A 185 15.09 -37.13 4.52
C SER A 185 13.72 -36.48 4.68
N SER A 186 13.24 -35.84 3.60
CA SER A 186 12.06 -34.97 3.56
C SER A 186 10.70 -35.66 3.52
N TYR A 187 10.63 -37.00 3.46
CA TYR A 187 9.42 -37.68 2.97
C TYR A 187 8.50 -38.33 4.02
N GLU A 188 8.94 -38.61 5.26
CA GLU A 188 8.06 -39.30 6.23
C GLU A 188 8.21 -38.85 7.70
N SER A 189 8.80 -37.68 7.96
CA SER A 189 9.17 -37.30 9.32
C SER A 189 8.07 -36.55 10.10
N PRO A 190 8.00 -36.72 11.44
CA PRO A 190 7.15 -35.94 12.36
C PRO A 190 7.31 -34.41 12.24
N SER A 191 8.33 -33.93 11.52
CA SER A 191 8.51 -32.50 11.22
C SER A 191 7.37 -31.92 10.38
N GLN A 192 6.74 -32.68 9.47
CA GLN A 192 5.60 -32.16 8.70
C GLN A 192 4.37 -31.93 9.59
N VAL A 193 4.08 -32.88 10.49
CA VAL A 193 2.98 -32.74 11.47
C VAL A 193 3.24 -31.53 12.37
N LEU A 194 4.49 -31.37 12.83
CA LEU A 194 4.89 -30.20 13.62
C LEU A 194 4.70 -28.89 12.83
N GLU A 195 5.07 -28.84 11.54
CA GLU A 195 4.86 -27.67 10.69
C GLU A 195 3.37 -27.30 10.58
N TRP A 196 2.47 -28.28 10.34
CA TRP A 196 1.03 -28.03 10.29
C TRP A 196 0.44 -27.57 11.61
N VAL A 197 0.87 -28.16 12.73
CA VAL A 197 0.46 -27.73 14.08
C VAL A 197 0.95 -26.31 14.37
N LEU A 198 2.17 -25.95 13.96
CA LEU A 198 2.70 -24.61 14.13
C LEU A 198 1.97 -23.58 13.25
N ILE A 199 1.56 -23.97 12.03
CA ILE A 199 0.77 -23.13 11.13
C ILE A 199 -0.66 -22.93 11.66
N SER A 200 -1.29 -23.94 12.27
CA SER A 200 -2.65 -23.82 12.80
C SER A 200 -2.76 -22.79 13.96
N LEU A 201 -1.65 -22.53 14.66
CA LEU A 201 -1.55 -21.51 15.71
C LEU A 201 -1.48 -20.06 15.20
N LEU A 202 -1.50 -19.82 13.88
CA LEU A 202 -1.48 -18.47 13.29
C LEU A 202 -2.62 -17.57 13.76
N ILE A 203 -3.84 -18.10 13.87
CA ILE A 203 -5.03 -17.35 14.30
C ILE A 203 -4.91 -16.95 15.78
N PRO A 204 -4.61 -17.86 16.73
CA PRO A 204 -4.33 -17.49 18.12
C PRO A 204 -3.23 -16.44 18.26
N VAL A 205 -2.13 -16.56 17.50
CA VAL A 205 -1.02 -15.60 17.55
C VAL A 205 -1.44 -14.22 17.01
N TYR A 206 -2.22 -14.18 15.93
CA TYR A 206 -2.79 -12.93 15.41
C TYR A 206 -3.62 -12.24 16.49
N MET A 207 -4.47 -12.99 17.19
CA MET A 207 -5.28 -12.48 18.31
C MET A 207 -4.39 -12.03 19.49
N ALA A 208 -3.34 -12.77 19.81
CA ALA A 208 -2.37 -12.40 20.85
C ALA A 208 -1.66 -11.07 20.51
N GLY A 209 -1.28 -10.86 19.25
CA GLY A 209 -0.75 -9.58 18.77
C GLY A 209 -1.72 -8.42 18.97
N ASN A 210 -3.00 -8.62 18.66
CA ASN A 210 -4.06 -7.62 18.92
C ASN A 210 -4.20 -7.34 20.42
N LEU A 211 -4.17 -8.38 21.26
CA LEU A 211 -4.23 -8.27 22.72
C LEU A 211 -3.04 -7.52 23.31
N LEU A 212 -1.83 -7.68 22.76
CA LEU A 212 -0.65 -6.92 23.17
C LEU A 212 -0.79 -5.42 22.86
N VAL A 213 -1.31 -5.08 21.67
CA VAL A 213 -1.63 -3.69 21.31
C VAL A 213 -2.70 -3.11 22.23
N LEU A 214 -3.75 -3.88 22.51
CA LEU A 214 -4.81 -3.51 23.47
C LEU A 214 -4.26 -3.29 24.88
N ARG A 215 -3.40 -4.18 25.36
CA ARG A 215 -2.76 -4.08 26.68
C ARG A 215 -1.91 -2.83 26.77
N ARG A 216 -1.12 -2.53 25.74
CA ARG A 216 -0.33 -1.29 25.68
C ARG A 216 -1.23 -0.06 25.70
N ARG A 217 -2.31 -0.05 24.90
CA ARG A 217 -3.30 1.04 24.90
C ARG A 217 -3.95 1.22 26.28
N ARG A 218 -4.35 0.13 26.95
CA ARG A 218 -4.92 0.18 28.30
C ARG A 218 -3.92 0.72 29.31
N SER A 219 -2.63 0.36 29.20
CA SER A 219 -1.56 0.91 30.03
C SER A 219 -1.42 2.43 29.85
N ILE A 220 -1.42 2.91 28.60
CA ILE A 220 -1.40 4.35 28.30
C ILE A 220 -2.64 5.04 28.88
N HIS A 221 -3.81 4.42 28.75
CA HIS A 221 -5.06 4.98 29.29
C HIS A 221 -5.04 5.07 30.83
N ARG A 222 -4.50 4.07 31.53
CA ARG A 222 -4.32 4.14 32.99
C ARG A 222 -3.37 5.27 33.39
N ASN A 223 -2.27 5.44 32.67
CA ASN A 223 -1.33 6.53 32.92
C ASN A 223 -1.99 7.89 32.66
N LEU A 224 -2.78 8.01 31.58
CA LEU A 224 -3.57 9.20 31.30
C LEU A 224 -4.58 9.50 32.42
N ASN A 225 -5.30 8.51 32.93
CA ASN A 225 -6.24 8.71 34.03
C ASN A 225 -5.52 9.10 35.33
N ARG A 226 -4.32 8.55 35.60
CA ARG A 226 -3.48 8.98 36.73
C ARG A 226 -3.10 10.45 36.60
N LEU A 227 -2.58 10.84 35.43
CA LEU A 227 -2.20 12.23 35.15
C LEU A 227 -3.40 13.17 35.15
N ARG A 228 -4.58 12.70 34.72
CA ARG A 228 -5.82 13.47 34.77
C ARG A 228 -6.23 13.76 36.22
N ASN A 229 -6.19 12.75 37.08
CA ASN A 229 -6.49 12.94 38.50
C ASN A 229 -5.48 13.89 39.19
N GLU A 230 -4.20 13.83 38.81
CA GLU A 230 -3.17 14.78 39.28
C GLU A 230 -3.46 16.21 38.79
N TRP A 231 -3.86 16.34 37.52
CA TRP A 231 -4.25 17.62 36.93
C TRP A 231 -5.51 18.19 37.60
N ASP A 232 -6.59 17.41 37.75
CA ASP A 232 -7.83 17.82 38.40
C ASP A 232 -7.58 18.28 39.84
N LYS A 233 -6.72 17.58 40.59
CA LYS A 233 -6.30 18.00 41.94
C LYS A 233 -5.54 19.33 41.92
N SER A 234 -4.67 19.54 40.94
CA SER A 234 -3.92 20.79 40.81
C SER A 234 -4.81 21.97 40.45
N VAL A 235 -5.82 21.75 39.61
CA VAL A 235 -6.85 22.74 39.26
C VAL A 235 -7.72 23.07 40.47
N ALA A 236 -8.16 22.05 41.23
CA ALA A 236 -8.97 22.25 42.43
C ALA A 236 -8.22 23.03 43.52
N LEU A 237 -6.95 22.70 43.78
CA LEU A 237 -6.11 23.44 44.72
C LEU A 237 -5.90 24.91 44.31
N GLN A 238 -5.82 25.19 43.01
CA GLN A 238 -5.73 26.56 42.51
C GLN A 238 -7.03 27.33 42.72
N LEU A 239 -8.18 26.71 42.43
CA LEU A 239 -9.49 27.32 42.68
C LEU A 239 -9.72 27.57 44.18
N GLU A 240 -9.26 26.67 45.05
CA GLU A 240 -9.28 26.88 46.50
C GLU A 240 -8.40 28.05 46.92
N GLN A 241 -7.17 28.16 46.39
CA GLN A 241 -6.26 29.28 46.67
C GLN A 241 -6.81 30.62 46.18
N GLU A 242 -7.46 30.64 45.01
CA GLU A 242 -8.15 31.83 44.49
C GLU A 242 -9.40 32.17 45.34
N SER A 243 -10.13 31.18 45.84
CA SER A 243 -11.31 31.39 46.69
C SER A 243 -10.97 31.84 48.12
N GLN A 244 -9.81 31.42 48.65
CA GLN A 244 -9.37 31.75 50.01
C GLN A 244 -8.87 33.20 50.14
N GLY A 245 -9.00 34.02 49.09
CA GLY A 245 -9.05 35.47 49.24
C GLY A 245 -7.86 36.07 49.97
N THR A 246 -6.66 35.51 49.77
CA THR A 246 -5.47 36.28 50.14
C THR A 246 -5.48 37.48 49.21
N GLN A 247 -5.84 38.67 49.75
CA GLN A 247 -5.64 39.97 49.12
C GLN A 247 -4.13 40.14 48.91
N VAL A 248 -3.58 39.41 47.94
CA VAL A 248 -2.31 39.76 47.33
C VAL A 248 -2.62 41.06 46.62
N THR A 249 -2.03 42.14 47.13
CA THR A 249 -2.01 43.46 46.51
C THR A 249 -1.97 43.31 44.99
N PRO A 250 -2.83 44.01 44.24
CA PRO A 250 -2.90 43.90 42.79
C PRO A 250 -1.60 44.43 42.19
N GLU A 251 -0.57 43.60 42.17
CA GLU A 251 0.56 43.77 41.27
C GLU A 251 -0.05 43.66 39.86
N PRO A 252 0.14 44.68 38.99
CA PRO A 252 -0.53 44.76 37.69
C PRO A 252 -0.25 43.48 36.92
N THR A 253 -1.30 42.67 36.87
CA THR A 253 -1.24 41.25 36.61
C THR A 253 -1.21 41.12 35.11
N ARG A 254 -0.01 40.95 34.55
CA ARG A 254 0.19 40.22 33.29
C ARG A 254 -0.70 38.98 33.42
N GLN A 255 -1.79 38.88 32.63
CA GLN A 255 -2.64 37.69 32.59
C GLN A 255 -1.72 36.53 32.22
N LYS A 256 -1.20 35.85 33.25
CA LYS A 256 -0.40 34.66 33.09
C LYS A 256 -1.34 33.69 32.43
N THR A 257 -1.08 33.40 31.15
CA THR A 257 -1.80 32.39 30.38
C THR A 257 -1.87 31.14 31.26
N ALA A 258 -2.95 30.35 31.16
CA ALA A 258 -3.10 29.12 31.95
C ALA A 258 -1.79 28.30 31.96
N TYR A 259 -1.07 28.31 30.83
CA TYR A 259 0.29 27.84 30.64
C TYR A 259 1.33 28.24 31.70
N GLU A 260 1.47 29.53 32.03
CA GLU A 260 2.48 30.04 32.96
C GLU A 260 2.16 29.70 34.42
N ARG A 261 0.87 29.53 34.77
CA ARG A 261 0.45 29.17 36.13
C ARG A 261 0.80 27.73 36.50
N PHE A 262 0.78 26.81 35.54
CA PHE A 262 1.07 25.39 35.79
C PHE A 262 2.57 25.03 35.86
N TYR A 263 3.47 25.88 35.34
CA TYR A 263 4.91 25.58 35.32
C TYR A 263 5.56 25.56 36.72
N ARG A 264 4.95 26.16 37.75
CA ARG A 264 5.54 26.28 39.09
C ARG A 264 5.17 25.19 40.09
N SER A 265 4.16 24.34 39.81
CA SER A 265 3.58 23.46 40.84
C SER A 265 4.04 22.00 40.78
N ALA A 266 4.73 21.56 39.72
CA ALA A 266 5.16 20.17 39.64
C ALA A 266 6.46 19.95 40.44
N PRO A 267 6.49 19.00 41.41
CA PRO A 267 7.68 18.75 42.20
C PRO A 267 8.84 18.32 41.30
N PRO A 268 10.03 18.93 41.43
CA PRO A 268 11.20 18.54 40.66
C PRO A 268 11.59 17.09 41.01
N GLY A 269 11.50 16.18 40.04
CA GLY A 269 11.98 14.80 40.16
C GLY A 269 10.99 13.69 39.80
N SER A 270 9.68 13.96 39.69
CA SER A 270 8.72 12.93 39.21
C SER A 270 8.57 12.98 37.68
N THR A 271 9.03 11.93 37.01
CA THR A 271 8.80 11.76 35.57
C THR A 271 7.36 11.28 35.35
N ALA A 272 6.54 12.10 34.71
CA ALA A 272 5.16 11.76 34.35
C ALA A 272 5.12 10.66 33.30
N PHE A 273 6.12 10.60 32.41
CA PHE A 273 6.22 9.60 31.35
C PHE A 273 7.51 8.79 31.46
N GLU A 274 7.42 7.49 31.18
CA GLU A 274 8.58 6.59 31.13
C GLU A 274 9.52 6.91 29.95
N SER A 275 8.97 7.48 28.88
CA SER A 275 9.71 7.84 27.67
C SER A 275 9.03 8.95 26.89
N ALA A 276 9.80 9.65 26.06
CA ALA A 276 9.27 10.68 25.15
C ALA A 276 8.23 10.12 24.16
N THR A 277 8.38 8.86 23.75
CA THR A 277 7.37 8.17 22.93
C THR A 277 6.06 7.97 23.66
N ASP A 278 6.09 7.80 24.98
CA ASP A 278 4.89 7.60 25.79
C ASP A 278 4.16 8.92 25.99
N ALA A 279 4.88 10.02 26.20
CA ALA A 279 4.31 11.36 26.20
C ALA A 279 3.60 11.66 24.86
N LEU A 280 4.29 11.42 23.74
CA LEU A 280 3.73 11.64 22.40
C LEU A 280 2.52 10.74 22.12
N THR A 281 2.57 9.45 22.48
CA THR A 281 1.46 8.52 22.26
C THR A 281 0.28 8.85 23.15
N SER A 282 0.51 9.32 24.38
CA SER A 282 -0.53 9.79 25.31
C SER A 282 -1.22 11.05 24.78
N ALA A 283 -0.44 12.01 24.27
CA ALA A 283 -0.97 13.23 23.66
C ALA A 283 -1.82 12.93 22.40
N ARG A 284 -1.35 12.01 21.54
CA ARG A 284 -2.11 11.52 20.38
C ARG A 284 -3.37 10.76 20.77
N MET A 285 -3.23 9.96 21.83
CA MET A 285 -4.26 9.38 22.70
C MET A 285 -5.48 10.28 22.84
N LEU A 286 -5.26 11.32 23.65
CA LEU A 286 -6.24 12.33 24.02
C LEU A 286 -6.74 13.10 22.80
N PHE A 287 -5.83 13.44 21.89
CA PHE A 287 -6.20 14.16 20.68
C PHE A 287 -7.28 13.42 19.88
N HIS A 288 -7.12 12.12 19.67
CA HIS A 288 -8.08 11.35 18.88
C HIS A 288 -9.41 11.10 19.61
N MET A 289 -9.43 11.21 20.95
CA MET A 289 -10.68 11.15 21.71
C MET A 289 -11.55 12.38 21.46
N GLY A 290 -10.98 13.51 21.01
CA GLY A 290 -11.71 14.65 20.46
C GLY A 290 -12.66 15.37 21.41
N LYS A 291 -12.62 15.05 22.71
CA LYS A 291 -13.49 15.69 23.71
C LYS A 291 -13.01 17.12 23.95
N GLU A 292 -13.95 18.07 23.86
CA GLU A 292 -13.64 19.49 24.08
C GLU A 292 -13.14 19.77 25.50
N SER A 293 -13.67 19.05 26.49
CA SER A 293 -13.23 19.13 27.89
C SER A 293 -11.80 18.62 28.14
N ASP A 294 -11.20 17.91 27.18
CA ASP A 294 -9.84 17.39 27.30
C ASP A 294 -8.80 18.31 26.63
N LYS A 295 -9.20 19.46 26.07
CA LYS A 295 -8.28 20.40 25.39
C LYS A 295 -7.21 20.95 26.35
N ASP A 296 -7.62 21.43 27.53
CA ASP A 296 -6.68 21.99 28.52
C ASP A 296 -5.76 20.90 29.09
N PHE A 297 -6.32 19.71 29.32
CA PHE A 297 -5.54 18.55 29.74
C PHE A 297 -4.54 18.10 28.66
N LEU A 298 -4.91 18.17 27.38
CA LEU A 298 -3.99 17.91 26.27
C LEU A 298 -2.85 18.93 26.24
N ALA A 299 -3.15 20.23 26.42
CA ALA A 299 -2.12 21.26 26.54
C ALA A 299 -1.16 20.94 27.69
N TYR A 300 -1.69 20.55 28.85
CA TYR A 300 -0.90 20.12 30.01
C TYR A 300 0.03 18.95 29.66
N ILE A 301 -0.50 17.87 29.06
CA ILE A 301 0.29 16.67 28.69
C ILE A 301 1.40 17.00 27.70
N VAL A 302 1.10 17.79 26.65
CA VAL A 302 2.09 18.17 25.63
C VAL A 302 3.17 19.07 26.24
N THR A 303 2.79 20.01 27.10
CA THR A 303 3.73 20.89 27.80
C THR A 303 4.64 20.09 28.71
N ARG A 304 4.05 19.24 29.56
CA ARG A 304 4.78 18.40 30.49
C ARG A 304 5.74 17.47 29.77
N GLY A 305 5.31 16.86 28.67
CA GLY A 305 6.20 16.04 27.85
C GLY A 305 7.35 16.85 27.23
N ASN A 306 7.12 18.08 26.77
CA ASN A 306 8.19 18.95 26.25
C ASN A 306 9.15 19.40 27.35
N THR A 307 8.69 19.57 28.59
CA THR A 307 9.57 19.85 29.74
C THR A 307 10.44 18.67 30.13
N GLU A 308 9.88 17.46 30.11
CA GLU A 308 10.61 16.24 30.47
C GLU A 308 11.56 15.80 29.35
N PHE A 309 11.19 16.03 28.09
CA PHE A 309 11.94 15.60 26.91
C PHE A 309 12.16 16.74 25.90
N PRO A 310 12.92 17.79 26.27
CA PRO A 310 13.11 18.98 25.42
C PRO A 310 13.91 18.68 24.14
N SER A 311 14.64 17.57 24.08
CA SER A 311 15.37 17.14 22.88
C SER A 311 14.49 16.34 21.89
N PHE A 312 13.28 15.96 22.28
CA PHE A 312 12.44 15.09 21.46
C PHE A 312 11.57 15.89 20.48
N HIS A 313 12.11 16.12 19.28
CA HIS A 313 11.48 16.95 18.26
C HIS A 313 10.08 16.48 17.81
N ASP A 314 9.76 15.19 17.88
CA ASP A 314 8.46 14.69 17.40
C ASP A 314 7.31 15.21 18.27
N LEU A 315 7.54 15.38 19.57
CA LEU A 315 6.59 15.96 20.51
C LEU A 315 6.47 17.48 20.35
N GLN A 316 7.58 18.15 20.06
CA GLN A 316 7.62 19.56 19.72
C GLN A 316 6.82 19.90 18.45
N ILE A 317 6.98 19.10 17.39
CA ILE A 317 6.17 19.26 16.18
C ILE A 317 4.71 18.93 16.46
N PHE A 318 4.42 17.89 17.26
CA PHE A 318 3.06 17.61 17.67
C PHE A 318 2.44 18.76 18.48
N HIS A 319 3.21 19.41 19.35
CA HIS A 319 2.79 20.62 20.06
C HIS A 319 2.43 21.73 19.09
N LEU A 320 3.31 22.02 18.14
CA LEU A 320 3.07 23.04 17.12
C LEU A 320 1.82 22.77 16.28
N LEU A 321 1.59 21.50 15.93
CA LEU A 321 0.38 21.05 15.24
C LEU A 321 -0.85 21.18 16.14
N SER A 322 -0.74 20.84 17.42
CA SER A 322 -1.84 20.97 18.39
C SER A 322 -2.27 22.42 18.57
N LEU A 323 -1.32 23.35 18.73
CA LEU A 323 -1.59 24.80 18.80
C LEU A 323 -2.38 25.28 17.58
N ARG A 324 -1.96 24.87 16.39
CA ARG A 324 -2.60 25.33 15.16
C ARG A 324 -3.97 24.73 14.93
N PHE A 325 -4.10 23.40 15.03
CA PHE A 325 -5.30 22.70 14.59
C PHE A 325 -6.35 22.54 15.69
N ILE A 326 -5.95 22.50 16.96
CA ILE A 326 -6.84 22.22 18.10
C ILE A 326 -7.18 23.51 18.82
N PHE A 327 -6.13 24.19 19.30
CA PHE A 327 -6.28 25.42 20.06
C PHE A 327 -6.60 26.61 19.15
N ARG A 328 -6.42 26.45 17.83
CA ARG A 328 -6.57 27.50 16.81
C ARG A 328 -5.73 28.74 17.13
N ASP A 329 -4.69 28.59 17.96
CA ASP A 329 -3.74 29.63 18.28
C ASP A 329 -2.64 29.65 17.22
N THR A 330 -2.96 30.31 16.10
CA THR A 330 -2.01 30.46 15.00
C THR A 330 -0.80 31.32 15.37
N GLN A 331 -0.84 32.09 16.47
CA GLN A 331 0.23 33.05 16.80
C GLN A 331 1.30 32.32 17.59
N GLN A 332 0.90 31.64 18.66
CA GLN A 332 1.83 30.78 19.41
C GLN A 332 2.40 29.69 18.51
N SER A 333 1.59 29.10 17.61
CA SER A 333 2.08 28.15 16.62
C SER A 333 3.15 28.76 15.70
N ASN A 334 2.95 30.00 15.21
CA ASN A 334 3.91 30.69 14.35
C ASN A 334 5.17 31.14 15.12
N VAL A 335 5.05 31.57 16.37
CA VAL A 335 6.20 31.91 17.23
C VAL A 335 7.04 30.66 17.49
N LEU A 336 6.38 29.56 17.84
CA LEU A 336 7.04 28.27 18.06
C LEU A 336 7.67 27.75 16.75
N ALA A 337 7.02 27.95 15.61
CA ALA A 337 7.56 27.62 14.29
C ALA A 337 8.87 28.39 14.00
N LYS A 338 8.87 29.71 14.25
CA LYS A 338 10.06 30.55 14.10
C LYS A 338 11.17 30.13 15.06
N ALA A 339 10.84 29.78 16.30
CA ALA A 339 11.81 29.27 17.27
C ALA A 339 12.47 27.96 16.78
N PHE A 340 11.72 27.07 16.12
CA PHE A 340 12.28 25.86 15.52
C PHE A 340 13.18 26.14 14.33
N HIS A 341 12.94 27.18 13.54
CA HIS A 341 13.86 27.52 12.43
C HIS A 341 15.25 27.94 12.89
N VAL A 342 15.36 28.52 14.08
CA VAL A 342 16.65 28.87 14.69
C VAL A 342 17.42 27.61 15.11
N GLN A 343 16.72 26.52 15.42
CA GLN A 343 17.34 25.23 15.71
C GLN A 343 17.82 24.57 14.42
N THR A 344 19.13 24.61 14.18
CA THR A 344 19.77 24.10 12.95
C THR A 344 19.72 22.57 12.80
N SER A 345 19.36 21.83 13.86
CA SER A 345 19.43 20.35 13.90
C SER A 345 18.14 19.60 13.58
N LEU A 346 17.07 20.26 13.10
CA LEU A 346 15.82 19.53 12.84
C LEU A 346 15.96 18.49 11.73
N PRO A 347 15.42 17.26 11.93
CA PRO A 347 15.31 16.24 10.89
C PRO A 347 14.54 16.75 9.66
N LEU A 348 14.91 16.25 8.47
CA LEU A 348 14.35 16.69 7.18
C LEU A 348 12.82 16.62 7.12
N ASP A 349 12.23 15.58 7.70
CA ASP A 349 10.77 15.38 7.80
C ASP A 349 10.09 16.50 8.60
N HIS A 350 10.69 16.95 9.70
CA HIS A 350 10.15 18.05 10.49
C HIS A 350 10.31 19.39 9.80
N ARG A 351 11.45 19.61 9.14
CA ARG A 351 11.67 20.80 8.31
C ARG A 351 10.64 20.89 7.19
N TYR A 352 10.27 19.76 6.59
CA TYR A 352 9.22 19.71 5.59
C TYR A 352 7.84 20.07 6.18
N VAL A 353 7.48 19.52 7.34
CA VAL A 353 6.23 19.88 8.04
C VAL A 353 6.21 21.38 8.35
N LEU A 354 7.28 21.90 8.94
CA LEU A 354 7.42 23.32 9.28
C LEU A 354 7.28 24.22 8.04
N TYR A 355 8.00 23.89 6.97
CA TYR A 355 7.91 24.59 5.68
C TYR A 355 6.49 24.55 5.09
N SER A 356 5.82 23.40 5.16
CA SER A 356 4.45 23.24 4.66
C SER A 356 3.47 24.12 5.45
N MET A 357 3.65 24.21 6.76
CA MET A 357 2.82 25.01 7.65
C MET A 357 3.05 26.50 7.49
N GLU A 358 4.31 26.92 7.34
CA GLU A 358 4.64 28.31 7.06
C GLU A 358 4.10 28.77 5.72
N ARG A 359 4.24 27.95 4.68
CA ARG A 359 3.65 28.32 3.40
C ARG A 359 2.13 28.36 3.45
N LYS A 360 1.50 27.47 4.22
CA LYS A 360 0.05 27.52 4.43
C LYS A 360 -0.36 28.78 5.19
N ALA A 361 0.39 29.18 6.23
CA ALA A 361 0.18 30.45 6.92
C ALA A 361 0.41 31.66 6.00
N GLY A 362 1.44 31.62 5.16
CA GLY A 362 1.70 32.65 4.16
C GLY A 362 0.56 32.76 3.14
N GLN A 363 -0.03 31.63 2.72
CA GLN A 363 -1.21 31.63 1.85
C GLN A 363 -2.46 32.11 2.54
N GLU A 364 -2.70 31.72 3.78
CA GLU A 364 -3.83 32.20 4.57
C GLU A 364 -3.71 33.72 4.79
N SER A 365 -2.50 34.23 5.02
CA SER A 365 -2.22 35.67 5.13
C SER A 365 -2.36 36.41 3.79
N GLU A 366 -1.84 35.85 2.70
CA GLU A 366 -2.03 36.40 1.34
C GLU A 366 -3.51 36.39 0.94
N ALA A 367 -4.24 35.32 1.28
CA ALA A 367 -5.68 35.19 1.06
C ALA A 367 -6.49 36.20 1.89
N ALA A 368 -6.09 36.45 3.14
CA ALA A 368 -6.69 37.49 3.97
C ALA A 368 -6.51 38.88 3.36
N ASN A 369 -5.30 39.19 2.86
CA ASN A 369 -4.99 40.45 2.17
C ASN A 369 -5.71 40.63 0.83
N LEU A 370 -6.32 39.57 0.28
CA LEU A 370 -7.15 39.62 -0.92
C LEU A 370 -8.62 39.96 -0.62
N GLY A 371 -8.94 40.35 0.61
CA GLY A 371 -10.24 40.91 0.99
C GLY A 371 -11.29 39.87 1.36
N GLY A 372 -10.86 38.80 2.02
CA GLY A 372 -11.67 38.08 3.01
C GLY A 372 -13.00 37.48 2.56
N ALA A 373 -12.98 36.45 1.72
CA ALA A 373 -13.81 35.23 1.88
C ALA A 373 -13.46 34.22 0.77
N GLN A 374 -13.03 33.02 1.17
CA GLN A 374 -12.80 31.86 0.30
C GLN A 374 -11.81 32.04 -0.86
N VAL A 375 -10.67 32.70 -0.63
CA VAL A 375 -9.57 32.63 -1.60
C VAL A 375 -8.88 31.27 -1.44
N ASN A 376 -9.38 30.26 -2.17
CA ASN A 376 -8.70 28.98 -2.37
C ASN A 376 -7.23 29.22 -2.79
N ALA A 377 -6.31 28.34 -2.43
CA ALA A 377 -4.90 28.44 -2.86
C ALA A 377 -4.73 28.61 -4.39
N ILE A 378 -5.70 28.09 -5.16
CA ILE A 378 -5.81 28.27 -6.62
C ILE A 378 -6.09 29.72 -6.97
N SER A 379 -7.02 30.41 -6.30
CA SER A 379 -7.31 31.82 -6.57
C SER A 379 -6.16 32.74 -6.15
N VAL A 380 -5.40 32.42 -5.08
CA VAL A 380 -4.15 33.15 -4.78
C VAL A 380 -3.14 32.98 -5.92
N MET A 381 -2.98 31.77 -6.46
CA MET A 381 -2.05 31.52 -7.56
C MET A 381 -2.53 32.15 -8.89
N GLU A 382 -3.83 32.12 -9.17
CA GLU A 382 -4.44 32.81 -10.32
C GLU A 382 -4.28 34.33 -10.19
N PHE A 383 -4.49 34.89 -9.00
CA PHE A 383 -4.25 36.29 -8.70
C PHE A 383 -2.79 36.66 -8.95
N ASN A 384 -1.84 35.93 -8.35
CA ASN A 384 -0.41 36.21 -8.51
C ASN A 384 0.05 36.09 -9.98
N SER A 385 -0.41 35.05 -10.69
CA SER A 385 -0.14 34.86 -12.13
C SER A 385 -0.77 35.95 -13.00
N GLY A 386 -2.00 36.36 -12.68
CA GLY A 386 -2.65 37.47 -13.35
C GLY A 386 -1.94 38.80 -13.09
N MET A 387 -1.58 39.07 -11.84
CA MET A 387 -0.85 40.27 -11.42
C MET A 387 0.50 40.37 -12.12
N GLU A 388 1.27 39.27 -12.18
CA GLU A 388 2.55 39.23 -12.88
C GLU A 388 2.39 39.52 -14.39
N ARG A 389 1.33 38.99 -15.02
CA ARG A 389 1.00 39.30 -16.43
C ARG A 389 0.61 40.76 -16.62
N ALA A 390 -0.26 41.30 -15.77
CA ALA A 390 -0.67 42.70 -15.80
C ALA A 390 0.54 43.63 -15.64
N PHE A 391 1.40 43.35 -14.67
CA PHE A 391 2.65 44.09 -14.44
C PHE A 391 3.62 43.99 -15.61
N LYS A 392 3.79 42.81 -16.21
CA LYS A 392 4.65 42.64 -17.37
C LYS A 392 4.21 43.51 -18.54
N PHE A 393 2.91 43.56 -18.83
CA PHE A 393 2.38 44.41 -19.90
C PHE A 393 2.40 45.91 -19.53
N HIS A 394 2.19 46.25 -18.26
CA HIS A 394 2.35 47.61 -17.74
C HIS A 394 3.79 48.11 -17.91
N LEU A 395 4.80 47.33 -17.48
CA LEU A 395 6.20 47.69 -17.68
C LEU A 395 6.58 47.73 -19.16
N ALA A 396 6.02 46.84 -19.98
CA ALA A 396 6.20 46.88 -21.42
C ALA A 396 5.64 48.18 -22.03
N SER A 397 4.45 48.64 -21.62
CA SER A 397 3.90 49.92 -22.10
C SER A 397 4.78 51.09 -21.68
N ILE A 398 5.28 51.13 -20.43
CA ILE A 398 6.23 52.17 -20.00
C ILE A 398 7.50 52.14 -20.87
N SER A 399 8.06 50.95 -21.11
CA SER A 399 9.27 50.80 -21.91
C SER A 399 9.08 51.25 -23.36
N LYS A 400 7.94 50.92 -23.99
CA LYS A 400 7.66 51.31 -25.38
C LYS A 400 7.36 52.80 -25.49
N MET A 401 6.64 53.37 -24.52
CA MET A 401 6.45 54.82 -24.43
C MET A 401 7.77 55.56 -24.28
N LYS A 402 8.68 55.07 -23.41
CA LYS A 402 10.01 55.65 -23.25
C LYS A 402 10.85 55.54 -24.53
N ALA A 403 10.79 54.40 -25.22
CA ALA A 403 11.49 54.21 -26.50
C ALA A 403 10.98 55.18 -27.57
N PHE A 404 9.65 55.35 -27.67
CA PHE A 404 9.02 56.34 -28.54
C PHE A 404 9.56 57.74 -28.28
N TRP A 405 9.52 58.19 -27.01
CA TRP A 405 10.01 59.53 -26.65
C TRP A 405 11.50 59.71 -26.89
N HIS A 406 12.32 58.68 -26.67
CA HIS A 406 13.74 58.74 -27.00
C HIS A 406 14.00 58.91 -28.50
N VAL A 407 13.25 58.21 -29.36
CA VAL A 407 13.38 58.35 -30.82
C VAL A 407 12.86 59.71 -31.29
N ALA A 408 11.75 60.18 -30.73
CA ALA A 408 11.16 61.47 -31.04
C ALA A 408 12.08 62.64 -30.62
N ALA A 409 12.64 62.59 -29.40
CA ALA A 409 13.49 63.65 -28.86
C ALA A 409 14.86 63.73 -29.55
N ARG A 410 15.49 62.59 -29.88
CA ARG A 410 16.81 62.57 -30.53
C ARG A 410 16.81 63.11 -31.96
N LYS A 411 15.66 63.16 -32.63
CA LYS A 411 15.56 63.50 -34.05
C LYS A 411 14.81 64.81 -34.34
N SER A 412 14.25 65.49 -33.33
CA SER A 412 13.71 66.85 -33.53
C SER A 412 14.80 67.91 -33.71
N THR A 413 16.05 67.56 -33.39
CA THR A 413 17.24 68.41 -33.60
C THR A 413 17.80 68.35 -35.02
N ASP A 414 17.44 67.36 -35.84
CA ASP A 414 17.99 67.17 -37.18
C ASP A 414 16.94 67.57 -38.23
N ARG A 415 16.79 68.89 -38.44
CA ARG A 415 15.66 69.54 -39.13
C ARG A 415 15.48 69.22 -40.61
N VAL A 416 16.35 68.43 -41.25
CA VAL A 416 16.37 68.41 -42.71
C VAL A 416 15.68 67.20 -43.34
N HIS A 417 15.79 65.94 -42.89
CA HIS A 417 15.07 64.82 -43.55
C HIS A 417 14.62 63.74 -42.54
N VAL A 418 13.37 63.81 -42.05
CA VAL A 418 12.72 62.67 -41.39
C VAL A 418 12.54 61.56 -42.42
N ARG A 419 13.53 60.64 -42.51
CA ARG A 419 13.44 59.46 -43.39
C ARG A 419 12.19 58.65 -43.06
N ARG A 420 11.45 58.18 -44.08
CA ARG A 420 10.27 57.30 -43.94
C ARG A 420 10.45 56.19 -42.90
N ALA A 421 11.62 55.52 -42.90
CA ALA A 421 11.96 54.48 -41.93
C ALA A 421 11.86 54.91 -40.44
N THR A 422 12.03 56.21 -40.14
CA THR A 422 11.86 56.76 -38.78
C THR A 422 10.39 56.88 -38.42
N VAL A 423 9.56 57.30 -39.38
CA VAL A 423 8.10 57.36 -39.20
C VAL A 423 7.56 55.94 -39.00
N ASP A 424 8.02 54.99 -39.81
CA ASP A 424 7.64 53.57 -39.66
C ASP A 424 8.04 53.01 -38.30
N SER A 425 9.23 53.38 -37.79
CA SER A 425 9.67 52.98 -36.46
C SER A 425 8.83 53.60 -35.34
N LEU A 426 8.46 54.88 -35.46
CA LEU A 426 7.59 55.55 -34.49
C LEU A 426 6.19 54.95 -34.48
N LEU A 427 5.62 54.67 -35.66
CA LEU A 427 4.32 54.00 -35.79
C LEU A 427 4.36 52.60 -35.18
N ASN A 428 5.44 51.83 -35.41
CA ASN A 428 5.61 50.53 -34.76
C ASN A 428 5.66 50.63 -33.23
N TYR A 429 6.34 51.63 -32.67
CA TYR A 429 6.36 51.83 -31.21
C TYR A 429 5.00 52.23 -30.64
N ILE A 430 4.21 53.02 -31.38
CA ILE A 430 2.84 53.37 -31.02
C ILE A 430 1.96 52.11 -31.01
N ASP A 431 2.01 51.32 -32.07
CA ASP A 431 1.25 50.06 -32.17
C ASP A 431 1.61 49.07 -31.06
N GLU A 432 2.89 48.91 -30.75
CA GLU A 432 3.36 48.04 -29.67
C GLU A 432 2.97 48.56 -28.29
N PHE A 433 3.04 49.89 -28.09
CA PHE A 433 2.58 50.55 -26.88
C PHE A 433 1.08 50.30 -26.68
N ASP A 434 0.25 50.51 -27.70
CA ASP A 434 -1.20 50.34 -27.61
C ASP A 434 -1.59 48.89 -27.36
N ARG A 435 -0.92 47.92 -27.99
CA ARG A 435 -1.14 46.50 -27.71
C ARG A 435 -0.79 46.14 -26.27
N ALA A 436 0.34 46.63 -25.75
CA ALA A 436 0.75 46.40 -24.36
C ALA A 436 -0.22 47.07 -23.38
N ARG A 437 -0.61 48.32 -23.64
CA ARG A 437 -1.59 49.09 -22.88
C ARG A 437 -2.93 48.39 -22.79
N HIS A 438 -3.47 47.92 -23.92
CA HIS A 438 -4.75 47.21 -23.95
C HIS A 438 -4.70 45.89 -23.17
N LYS A 439 -3.63 45.10 -23.31
CA LYS A 439 -3.47 43.85 -22.56
C LYS A 439 -3.35 44.10 -21.06
N ALA A 440 -2.54 45.07 -20.63
CA ALA A 440 -2.42 45.44 -19.22
C ALA A 440 -3.79 45.88 -18.64
N LYS A 441 -4.52 46.72 -19.38
CA LYS A 441 -5.87 47.17 -18.99
C LYS A 441 -6.84 45.99 -18.85
N GLN A 442 -6.83 45.05 -19.79
CA GLN A 442 -7.68 43.87 -19.77
C GLN A 442 -7.34 42.96 -18.59
N ASP A 443 -6.06 42.69 -18.34
CA ASP A 443 -5.62 41.85 -17.24
C ASP A 443 -5.95 42.48 -15.87
N TYR A 444 -5.70 43.78 -15.68
CA TYR A 444 -6.10 44.49 -14.46
C TYR A 444 -7.62 44.50 -14.27
N ALA A 445 -8.40 44.72 -15.34
CA ALA A 445 -9.86 44.69 -15.26
C ALA A 445 -10.39 43.30 -14.89
N SER A 446 -9.85 42.24 -15.50
CA SER A 446 -10.24 40.86 -15.19
C SER A 446 -9.85 40.46 -13.76
N LEU A 447 -8.73 40.97 -13.24
CA LEU A 447 -8.36 40.77 -11.84
C LEU A 447 -9.27 41.54 -10.90
N LEU A 448 -9.66 42.76 -11.26
CA LEU A 448 -10.50 43.60 -10.40
C LEU A 448 -11.92 43.06 -10.30
N ASP A 449 -12.43 42.47 -11.38
CA ASP A 449 -13.71 41.78 -11.41
C ASP A 449 -13.73 40.56 -10.46
N LYS A 450 -12.62 39.84 -10.36
CA LYS A 450 -12.48 38.66 -9.49
C LYS A 450 -12.10 38.98 -8.05
N TYR A 451 -11.31 40.03 -7.83
CA TYR A 451 -10.71 40.38 -6.54
C TYR A 451 -10.88 41.89 -6.27
N PRO A 452 -12.13 42.39 -6.15
CA PRO A 452 -12.41 43.82 -6.07
C PRO A 452 -11.85 44.47 -4.79
N SER A 453 -11.70 43.69 -3.73
CA SER A 453 -11.25 44.10 -2.40
C SER A 453 -9.72 44.02 -2.21
N SER A 454 -8.96 43.64 -3.24
CA SER A 454 -7.50 43.59 -3.12
C SER A 454 -6.89 45.00 -3.18
N VAL A 455 -6.46 45.50 -2.03
CA VAL A 455 -5.78 46.81 -1.88
C VAL A 455 -4.55 46.92 -2.79
N ALA A 456 -3.73 45.86 -2.86
CA ALA A 456 -2.53 45.82 -3.69
C ALA A 456 -2.87 45.94 -5.18
N LEU A 457 -3.93 45.26 -5.65
CA LEU A 457 -4.40 45.36 -7.03
C LEU A 457 -4.90 46.77 -7.35
N LEU A 458 -5.72 47.34 -6.46
CA LEU A 458 -6.26 48.70 -6.62
C LEU A 458 -5.16 49.75 -6.75
N ARG A 459 -4.13 49.71 -5.89
CA ARG A 459 -2.97 50.63 -5.94
C ARG A 459 -2.16 50.48 -7.22
N ASN A 460 -1.92 49.25 -7.65
CA ASN A 460 -1.16 48.99 -8.88
C ASN A 460 -1.94 49.41 -10.13
N TYR A 461 -3.25 49.17 -10.15
CA TYR A 461 -4.10 49.61 -11.24
C TYR A 461 -4.29 51.13 -11.24
N ALA A 462 -4.32 51.78 -10.08
CA ALA A 462 -4.33 53.24 -9.99
C ALA A 462 -3.06 53.84 -10.60
N THR A 463 -1.89 53.28 -10.26
CA THR A 463 -0.60 53.71 -10.83
C THR A 463 -0.57 53.53 -12.35
N PHE A 464 -1.12 52.43 -12.86
CA PHE A 464 -1.27 52.22 -14.30
C PHE A 464 -2.22 53.25 -14.96
N CYS A 465 -3.36 53.54 -14.32
CA CYS A 465 -4.31 54.54 -14.83
C CYS A 465 -3.67 55.94 -14.91
N ASP A 466 -2.88 56.30 -13.89
CA ASP A 466 -2.22 57.60 -13.81
C ASP A 466 -1.08 57.72 -14.84
N THR A 467 -0.19 56.72 -14.89
CA THR A 467 1.04 56.80 -15.70
C THR A 467 0.86 56.47 -17.17
N ILE A 468 -0.04 55.53 -17.51
CA ILE A 468 -0.20 55.02 -18.89
C ILE A 468 -1.51 55.47 -19.53
N LEU A 469 -2.61 55.48 -18.77
CA LEU A 469 -3.91 55.91 -19.30
C LEU A 469 -4.13 57.42 -19.19
N ASN A 470 -3.31 58.12 -18.40
CA ASN A 470 -3.46 59.54 -18.08
C ASN A 470 -4.88 59.87 -17.55
N ASP A 471 -5.44 58.96 -16.76
CA ASP A 471 -6.78 59.05 -16.15
C ASP A 471 -6.62 59.20 -14.63
N SER A 472 -6.23 60.41 -14.21
CA SER A 472 -5.96 60.73 -12.81
C SER A 472 -7.20 60.63 -11.93
N VAL A 473 -8.39 60.92 -12.47
CA VAL A 473 -9.67 60.82 -11.75
C VAL A 473 -9.96 59.37 -11.38
N LYS A 474 -9.78 58.44 -12.34
CA LYS A 474 -9.95 57.02 -12.06
C LYS A 474 -8.87 56.48 -11.13
N ALA A 475 -7.62 56.90 -11.30
CA ALA A 475 -6.53 56.51 -10.41
C ALA A 475 -6.84 56.92 -8.96
N GLU A 476 -7.30 58.15 -8.76
CA GLU A 476 -7.67 58.66 -7.44
C GLU A 476 -8.86 57.92 -6.85
N LYS A 477 -9.89 57.59 -7.65
CA LYS A 477 -11.01 56.76 -7.20
C LYS A 477 -10.56 55.38 -6.72
N LEU A 478 -9.62 54.74 -7.43
CA LEU A 478 -9.06 53.44 -7.04
C LEU A 478 -8.20 53.53 -5.78
N ARG A 479 -7.40 54.61 -5.62
CA ARG A 479 -6.63 54.86 -4.39
C ARG A 479 -7.54 55.08 -3.19
N ARG A 480 -8.58 55.90 -3.32
CA ARG A 480 -9.58 56.09 -2.26
C ARG A 480 -10.30 54.80 -1.91
N HIS A 481 -10.67 53.99 -2.91
CA HIS A 481 -11.27 52.69 -2.63
C HIS A 481 -10.31 51.77 -1.87
N ALA A 482 -9.03 51.77 -2.22
CA ALA A 482 -8.01 51.01 -1.50
C ALA A 482 -7.85 51.49 -0.04
N VAL A 483 -7.91 52.81 0.18
CA VAL A 483 -7.88 53.42 1.53
C VAL A 483 -9.14 53.05 2.31
N MET A 484 -10.33 53.17 1.72
CA MET A 484 -11.57 52.78 2.42
C MET A 484 -11.58 51.30 2.82
N ILE A 485 -11.01 50.39 2.01
CA ILE A 485 -10.90 48.98 2.39
C ILE A 485 -9.90 48.79 3.54
N GLU A 486 -8.81 49.57 3.58
CA GLU A 486 -7.87 49.54 4.70
C GLU A 486 -8.49 50.13 5.97
N ASP A 487 -9.29 51.19 5.85
CA ASP A 487 -10.00 51.85 6.94
C ASP A 487 -11.17 50.99 7.46
N GLU A 488 -11.95 50.35 6.59
CA GLU A 488 -12.99 49.38 6.96
C GLU A 488 -12.40 48.09 7.57
N ALA A 489 -11.16 47.75 7.20
CA ALA A 489 -10.41 46.66 7.82
C ALA A 489 -9.70 47.09 9.12
N ALA A 490 -9.54 48.40 9.35
CA ALA A 490 -9.11 48.93 10.62
C ALA A 490 -10.34 48.92 11.56
N PRO A 491 -10.23 48.35 12.77
CA PRO A 491 -11.34 48.37 13.71
C PRO A 491 -11.69 49.80 14.11
N ASP A 492 -12.98 50.08 14.30
CA ASP A 492 -13.49 51.37 14.79
C ASP A 492 -12.76 51.75 16.09
N ASP A 493 -12.06 52.89 16.05
CA ASP A 493 -11.27 53.41 17.17
C ASP A 493 -12.13 53.71 18.42
N ASP A 494 -13.47 53.72 18.34
CA ASP A 494 -14.34 53.98 19.49
C ASP A 494 -14.36 52.82 20.52
N ASP A 495 -14.23 51.56 20.08
CA ASP A 495 -13.99 50.42 20.98
C ASP A 495 -12.53 50.38 21.47
N LEU A 496 -11.60 50.93 20.67
CA LEU A 496 -10.21 51.09 21.04
C LEU A 496 -10.02 52.22 22.06
N GLN A 497 -10.84 53.28 22.03
CA GLN A 497 -10.81 54.42 22.94
C GLN A 497 -11.43 54.06 24.30
N ALA A 498 -12.46 53.21 24.33
CA ALA A 498 -12.97 52.58 25.56
C ALA A 498 -11.95 51.59 26.18
N ALA A 499 -11.13 50.93 25.37
CA ALA A 499 -10.03 50.08 25.84
C ALA A 499 -8.75 50.88 26.21
N LEU A 500 -8.50 52.02 25.54
CA LEU A 500 -7.36 52.92 25.77
C LEU A 500 -7.58 53.82 26.99
N GLU A 501 -8.82 54.19 27.34
CA GLU A 501 -9.10 54.86 28.63
C GLU A 501 -8.82 53.92 29.82
N HIS A 502 -8.90 52.60 29.62
CA HIS A 502 -8.42 51.61 30.59
C HIS A 502 -6.92 51.25 30.45
N GLY A 503 -6.24 51.69 29.38
CA GLY A 503 -4.84 51.37 29.05
C GLY A 503 -3.83 52.52 29.18
N ALA A 504 -4.27 53.76 29.40
CA ALA A 504 -3.43 54.97 29.31
C ALA A 504 -2.41 55.19 30.46
N GLN A 505 -2.13 54.20 31.32
CA GLN A 505 -1.11 54.33 32.37
C GLN A 505 0.11 53.41 32.25
N GLN A 506 0.24 52.60 31.20
CA GLN A 506 1.47 51.82 31.01
C GLN A 506 1.96 51.83 29.56
N SER A 507 3.20 52.31 29.41
CA SER A 507 4.13 52.01 28.32
C SER A 507 4.05 52.86 27.04
N ALA A 508 4.64 54.05 27.14
CA ALA A 508 5.51 54.54 26.07
C ALA A 508 6.67 53.54 25.86
N GLY A 509 6.70 52.87 24.71
CA GLY A 509 7.88 52.10 24.28
C GLY A 509 7.56 50.81 23.52
N THR A 510 7.75 50.87 22.19
CA THR A 510 7.89 49.76 21.22
C THR A 510 6.63 49.13 20.61
N SER A 511 6.10 49.84 19.60
CA SER A 511 5.97 49.38 18.20
C SER A 511 5.13 48.13 17.90
N ASP A 512 3.83 48.34 17.77
CA ASP A 512 3.00 48.12 16.58
C ASP A 512 3.42 47.05 15.56
N GLN A 513 2.55 46.05 15.42
CA GLN A 513 2.14 45.32 14.20
C GLN A 513 1.81 43.87 14.58
N ASN A 514 0.53 43.52 14.83
CA ASN A 514 -0.07 42.20 14.48
C ASN A 514 -1.43 41.84 15.14
N GLU A 515 -2.14 42.73 15.85
CA GLU A 515 -3.38 42.30 16.55
C GLU A 515 -4.70 42.45 15.78
N ASN A 516 -4.76 43.19 14.67
CA ASN A 516 -6.05 43.56 14.06
C ASN A 516 -6.69 42.53 13.08
N THR A 517 -6.09 41.38 12.80
CA THR A 517 -6.60 40.48 11.73
C THR A 517 -7.53 39.35 12.21
N ARG A 518 -7.96 39.30 13.49
CA ARG A 518 -8.38 38.02 14.09
C ARG A 518 -9.83 37.79 14.50
N LEU A 519 -10.71 38.79 14.60
CA LEU A 519 -12.05 38.55 15.17
C LEU A 519 -13.23 38.63 14.20
N VAL A 520 -13.08 39.21 13.01
CA VAL A 520 -14.20 39.39 12.06
C VAL A 520 -14.50 38.12 11.24
N SER A 521 -13.52 37.25 11.01
CA SER A 521 -13.72 36.00 10.25
C SER A 521 -14.48 34.89 11.00
N ALA A 522 -14.73 35.03 12.31
CA ALA A 522 -15.37 33.98 13.10
C ALA A 522 -16.91 34.09 13.15
N ARG A 523 -17.50 35.28 12.95
CA ARG A 523 -18.96 35.49 13.07
C ARG A 523 -19.75 35.43 11.76
N PHE A 524 -19.11 35.63 10.61
CA PHE A 524 -19.82 35.66 9.31
C PHE A 524 -19.90 34.31 8.58
N ILE A 525 -19.09 33.31 8.98
CA ILE A 525 -18.99 32.02 8.28
C ILE A 525 -20.13 31.04 8.65
N SER A 526 -20.89 31.30 9.72
CA SER A 526 -21.97 30.38 10.13
C SER A 526 -23.27 30.52 9.32
N SER A 527 -23.48 31.63 8.59
CA SER A 527 -24.85 31.99 8.16
C SER A 527 -25.20 31.66 6.69
N HIS A 528 -24.26 31.39 5.78
CA HIS A 528 -24.56 31.31 4.33
C HIS A 528 -24.13 30.01 3.63
N ARG A 529 -23.96 28.93 4.39
CA ARG A 529 -23.34 27.66 3.94
C ARG A 529 -24.24 26.71 3.11
N HIS A 530 -25.51 27.05 2.80
CA HIS A 530 -26.53 26.04 2.47
C HIS A 530 -26.98 25.83 1.02
N MET A 531 -26.52 26.60 0.01
CA MET A 531 -27.33 26.63 -1.23
C MET A 531 -26.89 25.79 -2.45
N ILE A 532 -25.69 25.19 -2.54
CA ILE A 532 -25.26 24.62 -3.84
C ILE A 532 -24.41 23.36 -3.66
N LEU A 533 -24.75 22.27 -4.38
CA LEU A 533 -23.87 21.17 -4.88
C LEU A 533 -24.18 19.72 -4.42
N GLY A 534 -25.33 19.17 -4.82
CA GLY A 534 -25.74 17.78 -4.52
C GLY A 534 -25.50 16.68 -5.57
N ARG A 535 -24.65 16.85 -6.61
CA ARG A 535 -24.69 15.93 -7.79
C ARG A 535 -23.40 15.21 -8.21
N GLU A 536 -22.22 15.56 -7.69
CA GLU A 536 -20.94 15.00 -8.22
C GLU A 536 -20.29 13.88 -7.36
N THR A 537 -20.62 13.79 -6.08
CA THR A 537 -20.00 12.84 -5.11
C THR A 537 -20.37 11.36 -5.38
N ALA A 538 -21.54 11.10 -5.97
CA ALA A 538 -21.98 9.74 -6.34
C ALA A 538 -21.08 9.08 -7.40
N LYS A 539 -20.49 9.86 -8.31
CA LYS A 539 -19.63 9.34 -9.39
C LYS A 539 -18.24 8.93 -8.87
N ALA A 540 -17.72 9.62 -7.86
CA ALA A 540 -16.42 9.32 -7.25
C ALA A 540 -16.45 8.04 -6.40
N ARG A 541 -17.54 7.78 -5.66
CA ARG A 541 -17.73 6.51 -4.92
C ARG A 541 -17.81 5.31 -5.87
N LEU A 542 -18.52 5.45 -6.99
CA LEU A 542 -18.62 4.40 -8.01
C LEU A 542 -17.26 4.07 -8.64
N LEU A 543 -16.42 5.08 -8.91
CA LEU A 543 -15.07 4.87 -9.46
C LEU A 543 -14.14 4.15 -8.46
N ASN A 544 -14.16 4.55 -7.18
CA ASN A 544 -13.33 3.92 -6.15
C ASN A 544 -13.77 2.47 -5.90
N PHE A 545 -15.07 2.18 -5.99
CA PHE A 545 -15.62 0.83 -5.91
C PHE A 545 -15.16 -0.04 -7.09
N ARG A 546 -15.25 0.46 -8.33
CA ARG A 546 -14.78 -0.26 -9.53
C ARG A 546 -13.27 -0.52 -9.52
N VAL A 547 -12.47 0.43 -9.03
CA VAL A 547 -11.01 0.24 -8.88
C VAL A 547 -10.70 -0.83 -7.82
N ARG A 548 -11.42 -0.85 -6.69
CA ARG A 548 -11.26 -1.92 -5.68
C ARG A 548 -11.63 -3.29 -6.24
N GLN A 549 -12.74 -3.38 -6.98
CA GLN A 549 -13.13 -4.62 -7.66
C GLN A 549 -12.07 -5.08 -8.68
N GLY A 550 -11.54 -4.16 -9.49
CA GLY A 550 -10.47 -4.46 -10.45
C GLY A 550 -9.21 -5.00 -9.79
N VAL A 551 -8.76 -4.40 -8.68
CA VAL A 551 -7.58 -4.88 -7.93
C VAL A 551 -7.84 -6.25 -7.28
N CYS A 552 -9.04 -6.49 -6.73
CA CYS A 552 -9.39 -7.79 -6.17
C CYS A 552 -9.44 -8.89 -7.24
N ILE A 553 -9.99 -8.61 -8.42
CA ILE A 553 -10.02 -9.55 -9.55
C ILE A 553 -8.59 -9.86 -10.02
N LEU A 554 -7.73 -8.85 -10.10
CA LEU A 554 -6.33 -9.02 -10.54
C LEU A 554 -5.51 -9.82 -9.51
N LEU A 555 -5.73 -9.60 -8.21
CA LEU A 555 -5.18 -10.43 -7.14
C LEU A 555 -5.70 -11.86 -7.24
N LEU A 556 -7.01 -12.08 -7.38
CA LEU A 556 -7.58 -13.42 -7.53
C LEU A 556 -7.02 -14.16 -8.74
N LEU A 557 -6.89 -13.49 -9.90
CA LEU A 557 -6.28 -14.04 -11.09
C LEU A 557 -4.81 -14.40 -10.85
N ALA A 558 -4.02 -13.51 -10.23
CA ALA A 558 -2.63 -13.77 -9.92
C ALA A 558 -2.46 -14.97 -8.97
N THR A 559 -3.25 -15.03 -7.89
CA THR A 559 -3.24 -16.15 -6.95
C THR A 559 -3.73 -17.44 -7.61
N ALA A 560 -4.76 -17.37 -8.45
CA ALA A 560 -5.25 -18.53 -9.21
C ALA A 560 -4.19 -19.05 -10.18
N THR A 561 -3.53 -18.17 -10.95
CA THR A 561 -2.43 -18.57 -11.82
C THR A 561 -1.28 -19.16 -11.02
N PHE A 562 -0.92 -18.60 -9.86
CA PHE A 562 0.13 -19.15 -9.02
C PHE A 562 -0.24 -20.54 -8.49
N CYS A 563 -1.44 -20.70 -7.93
CA CYS A 563 -1.93 -21.98 -7.43
C CYS A 563 -2.05 -23.03 -8.55
N ILE A 564 -2.52 -22.66 -9.73
CA ILE A 564 -2.61 -23.59 -10.88
C ILE A 564 -1.21 -23.99 -11.35
N THR A 565 -0.26 -23.05 -11.42
CA THR A 565 1.10 -23.33 -11.87
C THR A 565 1.87 -24.18 -10.85
N ASP A 566 1.80 -23.84 -9.55
CA ASP A 566 2.54 -24.55 -8.51
C ASP A 566 1.92 -25.92 -8.18
N PHE A 567 0.59 -25.96 -8.00
CA PHE A 567 -0.09 -27.17 -7.53
C PHE A 567 -0.33 -28.19 -8.65
N TYR A 568 -0.70 -27.73 -9.86
CA TYR A 568 -1.07 -28.63 -10.95
C TYR A 568 0.14 -28.97 -11.83
N LEU A 569 0.89 -27.96 -12.28
CA LEU A 569 2.02 -28.19 -13.20
C LEU A 569 3.22 -28.82 -12.49
N PHE A 570 3.70 -28.24 -11.39
CA PHE A 570 4.92 -28.72 -10.74
C PHE A 570 4.70 -29.96 -9.88
N LYS A 571 3.68 -29.95 -9.00
CA LYS A 571 3.53 -31.04 -8.02
C LYS A 571 2.90 -32.31 -8.58
N ALA A 572 1.92 -32.21 -9.47
CA ALA A 572 1.19 -33.38 -9.96
C ALA A 572 1.84 -33.98 -11.22
N THR A 573 2.14 -33.17 -12.23
CA THR A 573 2.61 -33.70 -13.53
C THR A 573 4.13 -33.87 -13.57
N ALA A 574 4.91 -32.86 -13.18
CA ALA A 574 6.38 -32.95 -13.26
C ALA A 574 6.95 -34.03 -12.32
N MET A 575 6.50 -34.08 -11.06
CA MET A 575 6.93 -35.11 -10.11
C MET A 575 6.51 -36.52 -10.53
N LYS A 576 5.34 -36.68 -11.19
CA LYS A 576 4.90 -37.98 -11.69
C LYS A 576 5.80 -38.46 -12.84
N ASN A 577 6.14 -37.59 -13.78
CA ASN A 577 7.02 -37.92 -14.90
C ASN A 577 8.47 -38.19 -14.44
N LEU A 578 8.99 -37.41 -13.48
CA LEU A 578 10.31 -37.65 -12.87
C LEU A 578 10.37 -39.01 -12.15
N ARG A 579 9.31 -39.37 -11.40
CA ARG A 579 9.21 -40.68 -10.77
C ARG A 579 9.19 -41.82 -11.80
N LEU A 580 8.49 -41.65 -12.93
CA LEU A 580 8.45 -42.64 -14.01
C LEU A 580 9.82 -42.85 -14.69
N ILE A 581 10.61 -41.78 -14.83
CA ILE A 581 11.98 -41.86 -15.36
C ILE A 581 12.88 -42.65 -14.38
N ASP A 582 12.84 -42.29 -13.09
CA ASP A 582 13.64 -42.95 -12.05
C ASP A 582 13.26 -44.43 -11.91
N SER A 583 11.95 -44.71 -11.92
CA SER A 583 11.38 -46.06 -11.81
C SER A 583 11.73 -46.95 -13.01
N THR A 584 11.84 -46.37 -14.21
CA THR A 584 12.29 -47.05 -15.43
C THR A 584 13.79 -47.31 -15.40
N GLY A 585 14.59 -46.36 -14.89
CA GLY A 585 16.02 -46.53 -14.66
C GLY A 585 16.32 -47.67 -13.67
N LEU A 586 15.60 -47.72 -12.55
CA LEU A 586 15.73 -48.79 -11.55
C LEU A 586 15.41 -50.18 -12.13
N PHE A 587 14.40 -50.29 -13.01
CA PHE A 587 14.08 -51.56 -13.67
C PHE A 587 15.27 -52.09 -14.49
N SER A 588 15.96 -51.21 -15.23
CA SER A 588 17.16 -51.57 -16.00
C SER A 588 18.29 -52.04 -15.08
N VAL A 589 18.56 -51.30 -14.00
CA VAL A 589 19.58 -51.63 -13.00
C VAL A 589 19.30 -53.00 -12.37
N TYR A 590 18.07 -53.28 -11.97
CA TYR A 590 17.69 -54.56 -11.38
C TYR A 590 17.79 -55.72 -12.37
N SER A 591 17.42 -55.50 -13.64
CA SER A 591 17.53 -56.52 -14.70
C SER A 591 18.99 -56.94 -14.93
N VAL A 592 19.89 -55.95 -15.05
CA VAL A 592 21.33 -56.19 -15.21
C VAL A 592 21.94 -56.82 -13.96
N SER A 593 21.57 -56.34 -12.78
CA SER A 593 22.07 -56.86 -11.50
C SER A 593 21.69 -58.33 -11.31
N ALA A 594 20.44 -58.70 -11.57
CA ALA A 594 19.98 -60.08 -11.49
C ALA A 594 20.79 -60.99 -12.42
N LEU A 595 21.11 -60.54 -13.62
CA LEU A 595 21.93 -61.28 -14.57
C LEU A 595 23.36 -61.52 -14.05
N TYR A 596 23.99 -60.50 -13.46
CA TYR A 596 25.31 -60.66 -12.84
C TYR A 596 25.28 -61.66 -11.69
N TYR A 597 24.24 -61.63 -10.85
CA TYR A 597 24.09 -62.60 -9.77
C TYR A 597 23.86 -64.02 -10.29
N TYR A 598 23.09 -64.19 -11.35
CA TYR A 598 22.92 -65.49 -12.02
C TYR A 598 24.23 -66.03 -12.58
N ARG A 599 25.03 -65.18 -13.23
CA ARG A 599 26.36 -65.58 -13.72
C ARG A 599 27.25 -66.02 -12.57
N ASN A 600 27.29 -65.25 -11.49
CA ASN A 600 28.08 -65.59 -10.31
C ASN A 600 27.58 -66.87 -9.64
N GLN A 601 26.27 -67.13 -9.68
CA GLN A 601 25.67 -68.35 -9.17
C GLN A 601 26.14 -69.58 -9.94
N ILE A 602 26.21 -69.51 -11.28
CA ILE A 602 26.78 -70.59 -12.12
C ILE A 602 28.28 -70.78 -11.82
N LEU A 603 29.03 -69.69 -11.70
CA LEU A 603 30.47 -69.78 -11.43
C LEU A 603 30.75 -70.41 -10.05
N ALA A 604 29.96 -70.02 -9.03
CA ALA A 604 30.06 -70.60 -7.69
C ALA A 604 29.67 -72.08 -7.67
N SER A 605 28.63 -72.49 -8.43
CA SER A 605 28.24 -73.90 -8.51
C SER A 605 29.30 -74.75 -9.21
N LEU A 606 29.90 -74.25 -10.30
CA LEU A 606 31.00 -74.95 -11.00
C LEU A 606 32.25 -75.11 -10.12
N ASN A 607 32.48 -74.16 -9.21
CA ASN A 607 33.58 -74.23 -8.23
C ASN A 607 33.26 -75.11 -7.01
N GLY A 608 32.04 -75.63 -6.89
CA GLY A 608 31.59 -76.40 -5.71
C GLY A 608 31.36 -75.56 -4.45
N ASP A 609 31.26 -74.22 -4.56
CA ASP A 609 31.01 -73.32 -3.43
C ASP A 609 29.50 -73.18 -3.17
N PHE A 610 28.95 -74.16 -2.46
CA PHE A 610 27.51 -74.27 -2.19
C PHE A 610 26.97 -73.14 -1.29
N GLU A 611 27.81 -72.57 -0.43
CA GLU A 611 27.44 -71.47 0.45
C GLU A 611 27.20 -70.19 -0.36
N SER A 612 28.14 -69.84 -1.25
CA SER A 612 27.98 -68.73 -2.18
C SER A 612 26.79 -68.91 -3.10
N VAL A 613 26.54 -70.11 -3.62
CA VAL A 613 25.35 -70.39 -4.46
C VAL A 613 24.06 -70.10 -3.71
N THR A 614 23.95 -70.50 -2.44
CA THR A 614 22.75 -70.29 -1.62
C THR A 614 22.54 -68.81 -1.34
N MET A 615 23.60 -68.08 -1.00
CA MET A 615 23.56 -66.63 -0.77
C MET A 615 23.18 -65.86 -2.04
N LEU A 616 23.77 -66.21 -3.18
CA LEU A 616 23.47 -65.61 -4.48
C LEU A 616 22.03 -65.90 -4.89
N LYS A 617 21.51 -67.11 -4.66
CA LYS A 617 20.12 -67.49 -4.91
C LYS A 617 19.14 -66.62 -4.11
N MET A 618 19.44 -66.30 -2.85
CA MET A 618 18.64 -65.37 -2.04
C MET A 618 18.66 -63.95 -2.61
N ARG A 619 19.83 -63.45 -3.03
CA ARG A 619 19.95 -62.12 -3.65
C ARG A 619 19.16 -62.04 -4.95
N VAL A 620 19.32 -63.01 -5.83
CA VAL A 620 18.55 -63.10 -7.08
C VAL A 620 17.06 -63.03 -6.79
N ARG A 621 16.55 -63.80 -5.82
CA ARG A 621 15.13 -63.76 -5.44
C ARG A 621 14.69 -62.38 -4.94
N ASP A 622 15.51 -61.70 -4.12
CA ASP A 622 15.22 -60.32 -3.67
C ASP A 622 15.14 -59.36 -4.86
N PHE A 623 16.10 -59.41 -5.79
CA PHE A 623 16.09 -58.60 -7.00
C PHE A 623 14.90 -58.91 -7.91
N SER A 624 14.52 -60.18 -8.08
CA SER A 624 13.33 -60.56 -8.86
C SER A 624 12.05 -59.98 -8.24
N ASN A 625 11.93 -59.98 -6.92
CA ASN A 625 10.79 -59.38 -6.22
C ASN A 625 10.76 -57.86 -6.40
N ARG A 626 11.89 -57.17 -6.19
CA ARG A 626 11.99 -55.72 -6.43
C ARG A 626 11.71 -55.36 -7.88
N LEU A 627 12.20 -56.16 -8.83
CA LEU A 627 11.94 -55.98 -10.25
C LEU A 627 10.45 -56.11 -10.55
N ARG A 628 9.77 -57.12 -9.97
CA ARG A 628 8.32 -57.30 -10.11
C ARG A 628 7.54 -56.12 -9.55
N ASP A 629 7.88 -55.68 -8.35
CA ASP A 629 7.19 -54.57 -7.69
C ASP A 629 7.42 -53.26 -8.48
N GLN A 630 8.64 -53.06 -8.98
CA GLN A 630 8.99 -51.95 -9.87
C GLN A 630 8.25 -52.01 -11.20
N HIS A 631 8.14 -53.22 -11.78
CA HIS A 631 7.37 -53.48 -12.99
C HIS A 631 5.93 -53.03 -12.79
N TYR A 632 5.29 -53.54 -11.74
CA TYR A 632 3.89 -53.24 -11.41
C TYR A 632 3.66 -51.75 -11.17
N SER A 633 4.57 -51.09 -10.43
CA SER A 633 4.51 -49.65 -10.20
C SER A 633 4.60 -48.84 -11.50
N ASN A 634 5.41 -49.28 -12.47
CA ASN A 634 5.51 -48.62 -13.76
C ASN A 634 4.21 -48.74 -14.58
N TYR A 635 3.40 -49.79 -14.36
CA TYR A 635 2.12 -49.99 -15.06
C TYR A 635 0.95 -49.21 -14.51
N GLN A 636 0.86 -49.12 -13.17
CA GLN A 636 -0.31 -48.52 -12.52
C GLN A 636 -0.54 -47.06 -12.96
N ASP A 637 0.52 -46.42 -13.47
CA ASP A 637 0.56 -45.00 -13.77
C ASP A 637 0.95 -44.66 -15.22
N ILE A 638 0.81 -45.59 -16.18
CA ILE A 638 1.20 -45.35 -17.58
C ILE A 638 0.39 -44.17 -18.18
N PRO A 639 1.07 -43.12 -18.69
CA PRO A 639 0.40 -42.06 -19.42
C PRO A 639 -0.35 -42.61 -20.63
N PRO A 640 -1.58 -42.14 -20.94
CA PRO A 640 -2.35 -42.63 -22.09
C PRO A 640 -1.58 -42.59 -23.43
N ALA A 641 -0.70 -41.60 -23.59
CA ALA A 641 0.16 -41.47 -24.77
C ALA A 641 1.22 -42.59 -24.92
N LEU A 642 1.55 -43.29 -23.83
CA LEU A 642 2.50 -44.42 -23.83
C LEU A 642 1.81 -45.78 -23.83
N SER A 643 0.50 -45.84 -23.54
CA SER A 643 -0.27 -47.09 -23.57
C SER A 643 -0.15 -47.80 -24.92
N GLU A 644 -0.15 -47.04 -26.02
CA GLU A 644 0.04 -47.59 -27.36
C GLU A 644 1.40 -48.27 -27.53
N PHE A 645 2.47 -47.67 -27.01
CA PHE A 645 3.81 -48.30 -27.05
C PHE A 645 3.82 -49.60 -26.25
N TYR A 646 3.24 -49.58 -25.05
CA TYR A 646 3.24 -50.72 -24.15
C TYR A 646 2.43 -51.93 -24.67
N HIS A 647 1.36 -51.67 -25.43
CA HIS A 647 0.45 -52.71 -25.92
C HIS A 647 0.68 -53.10 -27.38
N ASN A 648 1.03 -52.16 -28.25
CA ASN A 648 0.93 -52.35 -29.70
C ASN A 648 2.28 -52.45 -30.41
N ILE A 649 3.38 -52.00 -29.79
CA ILE A 649 4.70 -52.09 -30.44
C ILE A 649 5.29 -53.48 -30.19
N PRO A 650 5.47 -54.31 -31.25
CA PRO A 650 6.04 -55.62 -31.12
C PRO A 650 7.55 -55.52 -30.87
N ILE A 651 8.01 -56.19 -29.83
CA ILE A 651 9.42 -56.37 -29.52
C ILE A 651 9.75 -57.83 -29.79
N GLN A 652 10.82 -58.04 -30.55
CA GLN A 652 11.35 -59.36 -30.80
C GLN A 652 11.94 -59.92 -29.50
N GLN A 653 11.56 -61.15 -29.19
CA GLN A 653 12.03 -61.89 -28.03
C GLN A 653 12.45 -63.29 -28.51
N LEU A 654 13.55 -63.81 -27.97
CA LEU A 654 14.00 -65.18 -28.20
C LEU A 654 13.43 -66.08 -27.12
N GLU A 655 12.59 -67.04 -27.50
CA GLU A 655 12.05 -68.03 -26.57
C GLU A 655 12.52 -69.45 -26.89
N PRO A 656 12.82 -70.25 -25.85
CA PRO A 656 13.16 -71.65 -26.05
C PRO A 656 11.87 -72.49 -26.19
N VAL A 657 11.60 -72.97 -27.41
CA VAL A 657 10.44 -73.81 -27.73
C VAL A 657 10.93 -75.16 -28.25
N ASN A 658 10.57 -76.24 -27.56
CA ASN A 658 10.97 -77.61 -27.91
C ASN A 658 12.50 -77.79 -28.05
N GLY A 659 13.30 -77.07 -27.25
CA GLY A 659 14.76 -77.17 -27.30
C GLY A 659 15.43 -76.32 -28.37
N GLU A 660 14.68 -75.51 -29.12
CA GLU A 660 15.20 -74.57 -30.12
C GLU A 660 14.87 -73.13 -29.76
N TRP A 661 15.75 -72.20 -30.11
CA TRP A 661 15.47 -70.78 -30.04
C TRP A 661 14.54 -70.35 -31.17
N ARG A 662 13.41 -69.73 -30.84
CA ARG A 662 12.47 -69.16 -31.81
C ARG A 662 12.19 -67.70 -31.48
N TYR A 663 12.04 -66.90 -32.52
CA TYR A 663 11.71 -65.49 -32.41
C TYR A 663 10.20 -65.34 -32.27
N PHE A 664 9.78 -64.57 -31.27
CA PHE A 664 8.40 -64.16 -31.07
C PHE A 664 8.33 -62.64 -31.00
N ASN A 665 7.23 -62.10 -31.50
CA ASN A 665 6.93 -60.67 -31.41
C ASN A 665 5.89 -60.49 -30.31
N HIS A 666 6.30 -59.88 -29.20
CA HIS A 666 5.43 -59.64 -28.07
C HIS A 666 5.33 -58.15 -27.77
N SER A 667 4.22 -57.72 -27.17
CA SER A 667 4.13 -56.36 -26.65
C SER A 667 5.12 -56.17 -25.50
N TYR A 668 5.57 -54.94 -25.28
CA TYR A 668 6.45 -54.63 -24.15
C TYR A 668 5.84 -55.07 -22.81
N TRP A 669 4.50 -54.94 -22.68
CA TRP A 669 3.76 -55.45 -21.53
C TRP A 669 3.94 -56.95 -21.31
N TYR A 670 3.76 -57.75 -22.36
CA TYR A 670 3.91 -59.21 -22.25
C TYR A 670 5.36 -59.58 -21.97
N MET A 671 6.30 -59.00 -22.73
CA MET A 671 7.74 -59.23 -22.60
C MET A 671 8.22 -58.95 -21.17
N GLY A 672 7.81 -57.82 -20.58
CA GLY A 672 8.20 -57.46 -19.22
C GLY A 672 7.64 -58.42 -18.15
N ASN A 673 6.36 -58.81 -18.27
CA ASN A 673 5.75 -59.74 -17.32
C ASN A 673 6.35 -61.15 -17.45
N ASP A 674 6.57 -61.60 -18.67
CA ASP A 674 7.21 -62.88 -18.96
C ASP A 674 8.66 -62.88 -18.46
N PHE A 675 9.41 -61.79 -18.68
CA PHE A 675 10.77 -61.63 -18.17
C PHE A 675 10.83 -61.68 -16.63
N VAL A 676 9.96 -60.96 -15.93
CA VAL A 676 9.89 -61.00 -14.46
C VAL A 676 9.50 -62.40 -13.95
N SER A 677 8.54 -63.05 -14.60
CA SER A 677 8.08 -64.40 -14.25
C SER A 677 9.18 -65.44 -14.43
N ARG A 678 9.85 -65.44 -15.59
CA ARG A 678 10.98 -66.33 -15.89
C ARG A 678 12.19 -66.03 -15.02
N MET A 679 12.41 -64.76 -14.65
CA MET A 679 13.42 -64.39 -13.66
C MET A 679 13.09 -64.98 -12.29
N ALA A 680 11.85 -64.92 -11.82
CA ALA A 680 11.49 -65.56 -10.54
C ALA A 680 11.65 -67.09 -10.60
N SER A 681 11.33 -67.71 -11.74
CA SER A 681 11.48 -69.16 -11.97
C SER A 681 12.95 -69.59 -12.04
N ALA A 682 13.81 -68.84 -12.74
CA ALA A 682 15.25 -69.10 -12.82
C ALA A 682 15.93 -69.00 -11.44
N ALA A 683 15.39 -68.21 -10.51
CA ALA A 683 15.90 -68.14 -9.15
C ALA A 683 15.69 -69.47 -8.38
N SER A 684 14.88 -70.39 -8.92
CA SER A 684 14.55 -71.67 -8.28
C SER A 684 15.32 -72.88 -8.81
N VAL A 685 16.25 -72.71 -9.77
CA VAL A 685 17.04 -73.83 -10.35
C VAL A 685 17.67 -74.69 -9.24
N PRO A 686 17.51 -76.02 -9.29
CA PRO A 686 18.13 -76.92 -8.32
C PRO A 686 19.64 -76.94 -8.49
N LEU A 687 20.35 -77.11 -7.37
CA LEU A 687 21.81 -77.04 -7.33
C LEU A 687 22.49 -78.07 -8.26
N SER A 688 21.91 -79.27 -8.38
CA SER A 688 22.40 -80.35 -9.24
C SER A 688 22.42 -79.99 -10.73
N GLU A 689 21.54 -79.09 -11.16
CA GLU A 689 21.48 -78.64 -12.56
C GLU A 689 22.40 -77.45 -12.84
N LEU A 690 22.72 -76.66 -11.82
CA LEU A 690 23.68 -75.55 -11.89
C LEU A 690 25.13 -76.06 -11.96
N THR A 691 25.40 -77.26 -11.44
CA THR A 691 26.72 -77.90 -11.54
C THR A 691 26.96 -78.55 -12.90
N ASP A 692 25.92 -78.79 -13.69
CA ASP A 692 26.05 -79.35 -15.03
C ASP A 692 26.45 -78.25 -16.04
N PRO A 693 27.65 -78.32 -16.66
CA PRO A 693 28.11 -77.33 -17.61
C PRO A 693 27.33 -77.35 -18.93
N ASN A 694 26.55 -78.40 -19.21
CA ASN A 694 25.78 -78.49 -20.45
C ASN A 694 24.52 -77.62 -20.36
N PHE A 695 24.50 -76.53 -21.15
CA PHE A 695 23.34 -75.64 -21.33
C PHE A 695 22.54 -75.97 -22.59
N GLU A 696 22.54 -77.24 -23.02
CA GLU A 696 21.73 -77.68 -24.15
C GLU A 696 20.24 -77.49 -23.83
N LEU A 697 19.54 -76.72 -24.68
CA LEU A 697 18.14 -76.34 -24.48
C LEU A 697 17.19 -77.54 -24.49
N ALA A 698 17.52 -78.59 -25.24
CA ALA A 698 16.69 -79.79 -25.38
C ALA A 698 16.70 -80.66 -24.11
N SER A 699 17.82 -80.73 -23.40
CA SER A 699 18.02 -81.58 -22.22
C SER A 699 17.90 -80.83 -20.88
N SER A 700 17.89 -79.49 -20.92
CA SER A 700 17.80 -78.66 -19.71
C SER A 700 16.38 -78.55 -19.13
N SER A 701 16.32 -78.41 -17.81
CA SER A 701 15.07 -78.16 -17.08
C SER A 701 14.43 -76.84 -17.49
N SER A 702 13.14 -76.67 -17.17
CA SER A 702 12.42 -75.43 -17.41
C SER A 702 13.10 -74.21 -16.74
N GLN A 703 13.61 -74.39 -15.52
CA GLN A 703 14.26 -73.33 -14.77
C GLN A 703 15.63 -72.96 -15.37
N LYS A 704 16.42 -73.95 -15.81
CA LYS A 704 17.72 -73.71 -16.46
C LYS A 704 17.53 -73.07 -17.85
N ARG A 705 16.46 -73.44 -18.58
CA ARG A 705 16.04 -72.75 -19.81
C ARG A 705 15.63 -71.30 -19.55
N ASN A 706 14.89 -71.03 -18.47
CA ASN A 706 14.55 -69.67 -18.08
C ASN A 706 15.79 -68.83 -17.76
N MET A 707 16.80 -69.43 -17.14
CA MET A 707 18.09 -68.78 -16.92
C MET A 707 18.79 -68.42 -18.25
N ALA A 708 18.86 -69.35 -19.21
CA ALA A 708 19.40 -69.08 -20.55
C ALA A 708 18.62 -67.99 -21.28
N TYR A 709 17.28 -68.00 -21.16
CA TYR A 709 16.39 -66.96 -21.67
C TYR A 709 16.76 -65.58 -21.13
N MET A 710 17.08 -65.45 -19.83
CA MET A 710 17.51 -64.18 -19.26
C MET A 710 18.79 -63.66 -19.90
N PHE A 711 19.81 -64.52 -20.08
CA PHE A 711 21.08 -64.13 -20.70
C PHE A 711 20.91 -63.65 -22.14
N GLU A 712 20.12 -64.37 -22.93
CA GLU A 712 19.91 -64.04 -24.34
C GLU A 712 19.08 -62.76 -24.52
N ASN A 713 18.05 -62.56 -23.70
CA ASN A 713 17.10 -61.45 -23.91
C ASN A 713 17.49 -60.15 -23.20
N THR A 714 18.23 -60.20 -22.08
CA THR A 714 18.54 -58.98 -21.28
C THR A 714 19.30 -57.94 -22.12
N PHE A 715 20.39 -58.33 -22.77
CA PHE A 715 21.20 -57.39 -23.54
C PHE A 715 20.66 -57.13 -24.95
N ARG A 716 20.08 -58.16 -25.60
CA ARG A 716 19.67 -58.06 -27.01
C ARG A 716 18.35 -57.33 -27.22
N TYR A 717 17.39 -57.50 -26.32
CA TYR A 717 16.02 -56.99 -26.54
C TYR A 717 15.51 -56.14 -25.39
N MET A 718 15.75 -56.54 -24.14
CA MET A 718 15.23 -55.82 -22.98
C MET A 718 15.87 -54.45 -22.80
N LEU A 719 17.21 -54.36 -22.75
CA LEU A 719 17.91 -53.08 -22.58
C LEU A 719 17.63 -52.06 -23.70
N PRO A 720 17.65 -52.45 -25.00
CA PRO A 720 17.24 -51.56 -26.08
C PRO A 720 15.78 -51.12 -26.00
N ALA A 721 14.87 -52.00 -25.60
CA ALA A 721 13.48 -51.66 -25.37
C ALA A 721 13.33 -50.65 -24.22
N PHE A 722 14.09 -50.80 -23.12
CA PHE A 722 14.12 -49.82 -22.03
C PHE A 722 14.66 -48.47 -22.46
N ALA A 723 15.76 -48.45 -23.21
CA ALA A 723 16.32 -47.21 -23.75
C ALA A 723 15.30 -46.48 -24.64
N SER A 724 14.52 -47.24 -25.43
CA SER A 724 13.45 -46.68 -26.27
C SER A 724 12.33 -46.07 -25.42
N VAL A 725 11.86 -46.77 -24.38
CA VAL A 725 10.84 -46.24 -23.44
C VAL A 725 11.36 -45.01 -22.70
N LEU A 726 12.62 -45.02 -22.25
CA LEU A 726 13.24 -43.88 -21.58
C LEU A 726 13.30 -42.65 -22.49
N SER A 727 13.69 -42.83 -23.77
CA SER A 727 13.72 -41.74 -24.74
C SER A 727 12.35 -41.11 -24.97
N LEU A 728 11.27 -41.91 -24.95
CA LEU A 728 9.90 -41.40 -25.05
C LEU A 728 9.48 -40.62 -23.79
N TYR A 729 9.89 -41.07 -22.60
CA TYR A 729 9.66 -40.31 -21.37
C TYR A 729 10.43 -38.99 -21.36
N GLU A 730 11.70 -39.00 -21.80
CA GLU A 730 12.50 -37.78 -21.95
C GLU A 730 11.87 -36.81 -22.94
N GLU A 731 11.35 -37.28 -24.07
CA GLU A 731 10.63 -36.45 -25.05
C GLU A 731 9.35 -35.84 -24.46
N GLN A 732 8.58 -36.61 -23.67
CA GLN A 732 7.42 -36.08 -22.96
C GLN A 732 7.80 -35.04 -21.89
N VAL A 733 8.88 -35.26 -21.14
CA VAL A 733 9.37 -34.28 -20.17
C VAL A 733 9.90 -33.03 -20.87
N ASN A 734 10.58 -33.17 -21.99
CA ASN A 734 11.09 -32.05 -22.78
C ASN A 734 9.94 -31.23 -23.41
N SER A 735 8.92 -31.89 -23.97
CA SER A 735 7.73 -31.21 -24.50
C SER A 735 6.92 -30.53 -23.41
N PHE A 736 6.77 -31.14 -22.23
CA PHE A 736 6.18 -30.51 -21.07
C PHE A 736 7.01 -29.31 -20.58
N GLY A 737 8.33 -29.44 -20.53
CA GLY A 737 9.25 -28.35 -20.21
C GLY A 737 9.13 -27.19 -21.19
N PHE A 738 9.00 -27.47 -22.48
CA PHE A 738 8.73 -26.47 -23.51
C PHE A 738 7.37 -25.78 -23.30
N PHE A 739 6.32 -26.53 -22.96
CA PHE A 739 5.01 -25.97 -22.61
C PHE A 739 5.09 -25.05 -21.39
N VAL A 740 5.77 -25.46 -20.31
CA VAL A 740 5.97 -24.65 -19.10
C VAL A 740 6.74 -23.38 -19.43
N ARG A 741 7.86 -23.48 -20.17
CA ARG A 741 8.62 -22.31 -20.62
C ARG A 741 7.76 -21.37 -21.44
N THR A 742 6.96 -21.89 -22.37
CA THR A 742 6.04 -21.09 -23.18
C THR A 742 4.98 -20.41 -22.32
N LEU A 743 4.42 -21.09 -21.31
CA LEU A 743 3.43 -20.53 -20.41
C LEU A 743 4.02 -19.43 -19.51
N VAL A 744 5.24 -19.63 -19.01
CA VAL A 744 6.00 -18.61 -18.26
C VAL A 744 6.30 -17.41 -19.16
N ILE A 745 6.80 -17.62 -20.38
CA ILE A 745 7.04 -16.56 -21.36
C ILE A 745 5.74 -15.81 -21.66
N CYS A 746 4.63 -16.50 -21.94
CA CYS A 746 3.31 -15.90 -22.16
C CYS A 746 2.86 -15.08 -20.96
N ASN A 747 3.01 -15.58 -19.72
CA ASN A 747 2.67 -14.84 -18.50
C ASN A 747 3.58 -13.62 -18.30
N CYS A 748 4.88 -13.74 -18.54
CA CYS A 748 5.84 -12.63 -18.52
C CYS A 748 5.51 -11.58 -19.58
N VAL A 749 5.17 -11.98 -20.80
CA VAL A 749 4.74 -11.09 -21.88
C VAL A 749 3.43 -10.42 -21.52
N LEU A 750 2.44 -11.16 -21.01
CA LEU A 750 1.14 -10.61 -20.62
C LEU A 750 1.29 -9.60 -19.47
N ASN A 751 2.09 -9.93 -18.45
CA ASN A 751 2.44 -9.01 -17.37
C ASN A 751 3.24 -7.80 -17.89
N SER A 752 4.17 -8.00 -18.81
CA SER A 752 4.94 -6.90 -19.42
C SER A 752 4.07 -5.99 -20.27
N ILE A 753 3.12 -6.53 -21.04
CA ILE A 753 2.10 -5.77 -21.77
C ILE A 753 1.23 -5.02 -20.79
N LEU A 754 0.78 -5.65 -19.71
CA LEU A 754 -0.08 -5.01 -18.71
C LEU A 754 0.65 -3.88 -17.96
N ILE A 755 1.91 -4.11 -17.58
CA ILE A 755 2.81 -3.10 -17.02
C ILE A 755 3.11 -2.01 -18.04
N SER A 756 3.30 -2.33 -19.32
CA SER A 756 3.56 -1.37 -20.39
C SER A 756 2.33 -0.54 -20.72
N ILE A 757 1.12 -1.12 -20.70
CA ILE A 757 -0.15 -0.39 -20.84
C ILE A 757 -0.35 0.51 -19.62
N LEU A 758 -0.04 0.03 -18.40
CA LEU A 758 -0.08 0.84 -17.19
C LEU A 758 0.94 1.99 -17.26
N CYS A 759 2.19 1.71 -17.65
CA CYS A 759 3.24 2.70 -17.85
C CYS A 759 2.87 3.67 -18.95
N TYR A 760 2.32 3.22 -20.08
CA TYR A 760 1.89 4.07 -21.19
C TYR A 760 0.71 4.94 -20.78
N THR A 761 -0.27 4.42 -20.04
CA THR A 761 -1.38 5.25 -19.53
C THR A 761 -0.89 6.26 -18.51
N ILE A 762 0.03 5.89 -17.62
CA ILE A 762 0.69 6.80 -16.68
C ILE A 762 1.53 7.84 -17.43
N MET A 763 2.33 7.42 -18.40
CA MET A 763 3.24 8.27 -19.17
C MET A 763 2.49 9.14 -20.15
N SER A 764 1.43 8.68 -20.79
CA SER A 764 0.52 9.49 -21.60
C SER A 764 -0.17 10.54 -20.75
N ALA A 765 -0.64 10.18 -19.55
CA ALA A 765 -1.18 11.14 -18.59
C ALA A 765 -0.10 12.14 -18.14
N PHE A 766 1.13 11.67 -17.90
CA PHE A 766 2.27 12.50 -17.51
C PHE A 766 2.77 13.37 -18.66
N GLN A 767 2.70 12.91 -19.90
CA GLN A 767 3.13 13.63 -21.10
C GLN A 767 2.07 14.67 -21.47
N LYS A 768 0.77 14.37 -21.34
CA LYS A 768 -0.31 15.38 -21.39
C LYS A 768 -0.17 16.42 -20.28
N PHE A 769 0.30 16.00 -19.10
CA PHE A 769 0.59 16.88 -17.98
C PHE A 769 1.88 17.71 -18.20
N ALA A 770 2.93 17.12 -18.75
CA ALA A 770 4.20 17.76 -19.08
C ALA A 770 4.05 18.72 -20.26
N HIS A 771 3.24 18.36 -21.27
CA HIS A 771 2.89 19.24 -22.39
C HIS A 771 2.02 20.42 -21.93
N LYS A 772 1.25 20.27 -20.85
CA LYS A 772 0.61 21.39 -20.14
C LYS A 772 1.59 22.22 -19.31
N LEU A 773 2.70 21.62 -18.85
CA LEU A 773 3.74 22.28 -18.06
C LEU A 773 4.88 22.87 -18.91
N ASN A 774 4.94 22.58 -20.21
CA ASN A 774 6.03 23.00 -21.09
C ASN A 774 5.89 24.48 -21.47
N HIS A 775 6.16 25.36 -20.50
CA HIS A 775 7.00 26.53 -20.75
C HIS A 775 8.45 26.02 -20.75
N PRO A 776 9.27 26.31 -21.77
CA PRO A 776 10.51 25.57 -22.00
C PRO A 776 11.59 26.02 -21.00
N TYR A 777 12.13 25.07 -20.21
CA TYR A 777 13.57 24.79 -20.02
C TYR A 777 13.89 24.04 -18.70
N LYS A 778 14.73 23.00 -18.85
CA LYS A 778 15.63 22.33 -17.88
C LYS A 778 15.06 21.23 -16.96
N CYS A 779 15.14 19.98 -17.43
CA CYS A 779 14.97 18.75 -16.62
C CYS A 779 16.24 17.89 -16.44
N SER A 780 17.42 18.28 -16.92
CA SER A 780 18.57 17.36 -16.97
C SER A 780 19.48 17.32 -15.73
N CYS A 781 19.12 17.97 -14.61
CA CYS A 781 19.93 17.96 -13.37
C CYS A 781 19.11 17.52 -12.15
N PHE A 782 18.45 16.36 -12.22
CA PHE A 782 17.44 15.94 -11.24
C PHE A 782 17.99 15.15 -10.02
N ALA A 783 19.30 14.91 -9.90
CA ALA A 783 19.79 13.92 -8.93
C ALA A 783 20.34 14.43 -7.59
N LEU A 784 20.85 15.66 -7.45
CA LEU A 784 21.61 16.01 -6.22
C LEU A 784 21.37 17.39 -5.61
N TYR A 785 20.41 18.14 -6.13
CA TYR A 785 19.84 19.29 -5.44
C TYR A 785 18.39 19.35 -5.89
N VAL A 786 17.44 19.66 -5.01
CA VAL A 786 16.10 20.06 -5.48
C VAL A 786 16.18 21.59 -5.62
N PRO A 787 16.38 22.13 -6.85
CA PRO A 787 16.33 23.56 -7.06
C PRO A 787 15.06 24.15 -6.46
N ARG A 788 15.18 25.35 -5.90
CA ARG A 788 14.09 26.13 -5.29
C ARG A 788 12.88 26.29 -6.22
N GLU A 789 13.08 26.23 -7.53
CA GLU A 789 12.02 26.28 -8.55
C GLU A 789 11.29 24.94 -8.72
N THR A 790 11.98 23.81 -8.67
CA THR A 790 11.36 22.47 -8.64
C THR A 790 10.61 22.22 -7.34
N SER A 791 11.13 22.69 -6.19
CA SER A 791 10.37 22.63 -4.94
C SER A 791 9.13 23.52 -5.00
N LYS A 792 9.21 24.72 -5.60
CA LYS A 792 8.03 25.55 -5.92
C LYS A 792 7.04 24.84 -6.85
N CYS A 793 7.49 24.05 -7.82
CA CYS A 793 6.62 23.33 -8.76
C CYS A 793 5.95 22.10 -8.12
N PHE A 794 6.70 21.26 -7.41
CA PHE A 794 6.15 20.18 -6.58
C PHE A 794 5.20 20.76 -5.54
N TYR A 795 5.55 21.91 -4.95
CA TYR A 795 4.70 22.59 -4.00
C TYR A 795 3.41 23.12 -4.64
N LYS A 796 3.45 23.84 -5.77
CA LYS A 796 2.25 24.28 -6.51
C LYS A 796 1.33 23.09 -6.83
N PHE A 797 1.92 21.94 -7.13
CA PHE A 797 1.21 20.70 -7.39
C PHE A 797 0.62 20.04 -6.12
N TYR A 798 1.37 19.93 -5.02
CA TYR A 798 0.87 19.42 -3.75
C TYR A 798 -0.15 20.35 -3.10
N GLN A 799 0.06 21.66 -3.20
CA GLN A 799 -0.84 22.74 -2.77
C GLN A 799 -2.17 22.65 -3.52
N SER A 800 -2.15 22.47 -4.85
CA SER A 800 -3.36 22.17 -5.65
C SER A 800 -4.08 20.88 -5.20
N GLN A 801 -3.35 19.87 -4.72
CA GLN A 801 -3.93 18.60 -4.26
C GLN A 801 -4.42 18.64 -2.80
N GLU A 802 -3.90 19.55 -1.99
CA GLU A 802 -4.28 19.77 -0.61
C GLU A 802 -5.54 20.64 -0.51
N THR A 803 -5.68 21.68 -1.35
CA THR A 803 -6.95 22.42 -1.50
C THR A 803 -8.10 21.51 -1.89
N GLU A 804 -7.86 20.53 -2.78
CA GLU A 804 -8.87 19.55 -3.17
C GLU A 804 -9.23 18.53 -2.07
N MET A 805 -8.38 18.31 -1.07
CA MET A 805 -8.73 17.44 0.08
C MET A 805 -9.45 18.21 1.18
N LEU A 806 -9.07 19.46 1.43
CA LEU A 806 -9.75 20.33 2.41
C LEU A 806 -11.20 20.62 1.98
N LEU A 807 -11.45 20.75 0.67
CA LEU A 807 -12.80 20.82 0.11
C LEU A 807 -13.63 19.55 0.42
N MET A 808 -13.03 18.36 0.48
CA MET A 808 -13.73 17.10 0.79
C MET A 808 -14.00 16.91 2.29
N ASP A 809 -13.10 17.37 3.17
CA ASP A 809 -13.31 17.28 4.62
C ASP A 809 -14.43 18.24 5.10
N ASP A 810 -14.55 19.41 4.44
CA ASP A 810 -15.68 20.31 4.64
C ASP A 810 -17.01 19.71 4.16
N GLU A 811 -17.00 18.90 3.08
CA GLU A 811 -18.17 18.16 2.60
C GLU A 811 -18.62 17.07 3.61
N ASP A 812 -17.69 16.34 4.23
CA ASP A 812 -18.00 15.29 5.22
C ASP A 812 -18.50 15.86 6.56
N ALA A 813 -18.03 17.05 6.94
CA ALA A 813 -18.52 17.77 8.13
C ALA A 813 -19.97 18.24 7.95
N GLN A 814 -20.32 18.73 6.76
CA GLN A 814 -21.69 19.11 6.42
C GLN A 814 -22.64 17.90 6.41
N HIS A 815 -22.16 16.74 5.95
CA HIS A 815 -22.96 15.52 5.89
C HIS A 815 -23.36 15.00 7.29
N ARG A 816 -22.48 15.15 8.29
CA ARG A 816 -22.76 14.78 9.69
C ARG A 816 -23.76 15.72 10.35
N GLN A 817 -23.70 17.02 10.06
CA GLN A 817 -24.67 17.98 10.58
C GLN A 817 -26.08 17.77 10.00
N LEU A 818 -26.17 17.46 8.71
CA LEU A 818 -27.45 17.15 8.07
C LEU A 818 -28.10 15.89 8.65
N GLU A 819 -27.29 14.88 8.98
CA GLU A 819 -27.76 13.65 9.62
C GLU A 819 -28.29 13.93 11.03
N GLN A 820 -27.66 14.87 11.75
CA GLN A 820 -28.07 15.30 13.08
C GLN A 820 -29.37 16.14 13.04
N GLU A 821 -29.51 17.07 12.10
CA GLU A 821 -30.75 17.83 11.90
C GLU A 821 -31.92 16.95 11.48
N LEU A 822 -31.69 15.92 10.65
CA LEU A 822 -32.73 14.94 10.29
C LEU A 822 -33.17 14.08 11.48
N LEU A 823 -32.24 13.74 12.38
CA LEU A 823 -32.58 13.05 13.61
C LEU A 823 -33.39 13.95 14.55
N GLU A 824 -33.05 15.24 14.66
CA GLU A 824 -33.79 16.21 15.47
C GLU A 824 -35.19 16.53 14.90
N GLN A 825 -35.33 16.65 13.58
CA GLN A 825 -36.63 16.84 12.92
C GLN A 825 -37.53 15.61 13.05
N ASN A 826 -36.98 14.40 12.93
CA ASN A 826 -37.76 13.18 13.14
C ASN A 826 -38.16 13.00 14.60
N ALA A 827 -37.31 13.39 15.55
CA ALA A 827 -37.65 13.39 16.98
C ALA A 827 -38.73 14.43 17.33
N GLY A 828 -38.76 15.58 16.63
CA GLY A 828 -39.80 16.60 16.80
C GLY A 828 -41.16 16.22 16.21
N ALA A 829 -41.19 15.38 15.16
CA ALA A 829 -42.42 14.97 14.48
C ALA A 829 -43.23 13.90 15.23
N GLU A 830 -42.62 13.16 16.17
CA GLU A 830 -43.34 12.19 17.03
C GLU A 830 -43.97 12.84 18.28
N GLY A 831 -43.70 14.13 18.56
CA GLY A 831 -44.20 14.84 19.74
C GLY A 831 -45.56 15.55 19.58
N GLN A 832 -46.21 15.45 18.43
CA GLN A 832 -47.44 16.19 18.11
C GLN A 832 -48.58 15.24 17.75
N GLY A 833 -48.98 14.43 18.73
CA GLY A 833 -50.17 13.57 18.69
C GLY A 833 -51.20 14.01 19.73
N ASP A 834 -52.11 14.88 19.29
CA ASP A 834 -53.49 15.13 19.71
C ASP A 834 -53.89 15.03 21.20
N ASN A 835 -54.08 16.24 21.76
CA ASN A 835 -55.12 16.56 22.71
C ASN A 835 -56.51 16.29 22.09
N PHE A 836 -57.24 15.29 22.60
CA PHE A 836 -58.70 15.25 22.53
C PHE A 836 -59.26 14.89 23.90
N GLY A 837 -59.95 15.86 24.50
CA GLY A 837 -60.60 15.73 25.80
C GLY A 837 -62.02 15.13 25.72
N GLY A 838 -62.49 14.66 26.86
CA GLY A 838 -63.88 14.27 27.10
C GLY A 838 -64.07 13.37 28.33
N ASP A 839 -64.02 13.96 29.54
CA ASP A 839 -64.93 13.91 30.72
C ASP A 839 -65.77 12.63 31.08
N PRO A 840 -66.44 12.56 32.25
CA PRO A 840 -65.90 12.55 33.63
C PRO A 840 -66.64 11.51 34.54
N TRP A 841 -65.97 10.73 35.39
CA TRP A 841 -66.65 10.09 36.53
C TRP A 841 -65.71 9.82 37.71
N GLY A 842 -66.09 10.35 38.88
CA GLY A 842 -66.10 9.59 40.13
C GLY A 842 -64.90 9.71 41.07
N GLU A 843 -65.06 10.60 42.06
CA GLU A 843 -64.54 10.50 43.42
C GLU A 843 -64.35 9.06 43.95
N GLN A 844 -63.22 8.79 44.60
CA GLN A 844 -63.20 8.55 46.06
C GLN A 844 -61.79 8.42 46.64
N GLN A 845 -61.62 9.07 47.78
CA GLN A 845 -60.47 9.05 48.68
C GLN A 845 -60.22 7.66 49.28
N GLY A 846 -58.96 7.34 49.59
CA GLY A 846 -58.63 6.18 50.41
C GLY A 846 -57.15 6.07 50.76
N GLN A 847 -56.84 6.29 52.03
CA GLN A 847 -55.55 6.24 52.72
C GLN A 847 -54.83 4.89 52.59
N GLY A 848 -53.51 4.87 52.82
CA GLY A 848 -52.80 3.63 53.17
C GLY A 848 -51.28 3.73 53.13
N GLU A 849 -50.66 3.47 54.28
CA GLU A 849 -49.24 3.64 54.61
C GLU A 849 -48.28 2.57 54.02
N PHE A 850 -46.98 2.88 54.11
CA PHE A 850 -45.76 2.04 54.11
C PHE A 850 -45.88 0.62 54.73
N PRO A 851 -44.79 -0.21 54.84
CA PRO A 851 -43.64 -0.51 53.97
C PRO A 851 -43.32 -2.04 53.85
N GLY A 852 -42.43 -2.42 52.92
CA GLY A 852 -41.26 -3.27 53.24
C GLY A 852 -41.21 -4.78 52.89
N VAL A 853 -40.06 -5.16 52.28
CA VAL A 853 -39.24 -6.39 52.56
C VAL A 853 -39.77 -7.72 51.92
N PRO A 854 -38.98 -8.79 51.65
CA PRO A 854 -37.74 -8.93 50.84
C PRO A 854 -37.65 -10.28 50.02
N ASP A 855 -36.48 -10.46 49.37
CA ASP A 855 -35.65 -11.68 49.17
C ASP A 855 -36.16 -13.09 48.79
N ALA A 856 -35.35 -13.67 47.87
CA ALA A 856 -34.82 -15.06 47.84
C ALA A 856 -35.28 -16.02 46.70
N PHE A 857 -34.25 -16.47 45.95
CA PHE A 857 -33.96 -17.75 45.25
C PHE A 857 -34.88 -18.97 45.50
N PRO A 858 -34.91 -20.04 44.64
CA PRO A 858 -33.74 -20.65 43.99
C PRO A 858 -33.90 -21.26 42.57
N ALA A 859 -32.78 -21.78 42.07
CA ALA A 859 -32.58 -22.57 40.85
C ALA A 859 -33.38 -23.90 40.80
N PRO A 860 -33.34 -24.63 39.67
CA PRO A 860 -32.59 -25.90 39.73
C PRO A 860 -31.82 -26.33 38.45
N PHE A 861 -30.96 -27.33 38.68
CA PHE A 861 -30.19 -28.15 37.74
C PHE A 861 -31.05 -28.98 36.79
N GLY A 862 -30.48 -29.33 35.62
CA GLY A 862 -30.90 -30.46 34.79
C GLY A 862 -30.20 -30.52 33.43
N SER A 863 -29.28 -31.47 33.26
CA SER A 863 -28.66 -31.92 31.99
C SER A 863 -29.00 -33.40 31.77
N PRO A 864 -28.57 -34.06 30.67
CA PRO A 864 -28.69 -33.77 29.25
C PRO A 864 -29.39 -34.94 28.51
N GLY A 865 -29.89 -34.75 27.28
CA GLY A 865 -30.50 -35.85 26.50
C GLY A 865 -30.41 -35.62 24.99
N GLU A 866 -29.59 -36.45 24.36
CA GLU A 866 -29.68 -37.06 23.01
C GLU A 866 -30.55 -36.37 21.93
N VAL A 867 -29.93 -36.00 20.80
CA VAL A 867 -30.59 -36.00 19.48
C VAL A 867 -29.61 -36.50 18.43
N ASP A 868 -29.86 -37.72 17.97
CA ASP A 868 -29.37 -38.29 16.71
C ASP A 868 -30.37 -37.95 15.57
N ASP A 869 -29.79 -37.66 14.40
CA ASP A 869 -30.17 -38.11 13.07
C ASP A 869 -31.53 -37.75 12.38
N PHE A 870 -31.34 -36.99 11.29
CA PHE A 870 -31.67 -37.34 9.89
C PHE A 870 -33.11 -37.37 9.35
N ALA A 871 -33.22 -36.74 8.16
CA ALA A 871 -34.14 -36.99 7.02
C ALA A 871 -35.60 -36.51 7.12
N ARG A 872 -36.03 -35.56 6.26
CA ARG A 872 -36.73 -35.75 4.94
C ARG A 872 -38.08 -36.44 5.10
N GLU A 873 -39.20 -36.09 4.46
CA GLU A 873 -39.63 -35.20 3.37
C GLU A 873 -41.16 -35.44 3.25
N TYR A 874 -41.87 -34.69 2.40
CA TYR A 874 -43.32 -34.75 2.05
C TYR A 874 -44.29 -33.99 2.97
N MET A 875 -45.34 -33.33 2.49
CA MET A 875 -45.73 -32.68 1.22
C MET A 875 -47.10 -31.99 1.51
N MET A 876 -47.49 -31.09 0.60
CA MET A 876 -48.86 -30.59 0.32
C MET A 876 -49.34 -29.25 0.96
N GLY A 877 -49.59 -28.27 0.07
CA GLY A 877 -50.97 -27.81 -0.12
C GLY A 877 -51.37 -26.36 0.20
N GLY A 878 -50.93 -25.38 -0.62
CA GLY A 878 -51.64 -24.13 -1.05
C GLY A 878 -52.30 -23.17 -0.02
N PRO A 879 -52.89 -22.02 -0.44
CA PRO A 879 -52.95 -21.42 -1.77
C PRO A 879 -52.30 -20.01 -1.88
N LYS A 880 -52.29 -19.53 -3.13
CA LYS A 880 -51.80 -18.24 -3.61
C LYS A 880 -52.66 -17.06 -3.13
N GLU A 881 -52.02 -15.97 -2.73
CA GLU A 881 -52.61 -14.62 -2.78
C GLU A 881 -51.93 -13.80 -3.88
N GLU A 882 -52.76 -13.15 -4.70
CA GLU A 882 -52.39 -12.28 -5.80
C GLU A 882 -51.87 -10.93 -5.28
N GLU A 883 -50.59 -10.62 -5.54
CA GLU A 883 -50.05 -9.29 -5.31
C GLU A 883 -50.30 -8.39 -6.54
N LYS A 884 -51.16 -7.38 -6.36
CA LYS A 884 -51.44 -6.32 -7.35
C LYS A 884 -50.16 -5.49 -7.64
N PRO A 885 -49.89 -5.11 -8.90
CA PRO A 885 -48.71 -4.33 -9.23
C PRO A 885 -48.87 -2.87 -8.78
N LYS A 886 -47.95 -2.39 -7.93
CA LYS A 886 -47.82 -0.97 -7.56
C LYS A 886 -47.43 -0.13 -8.80
N PRO A 887 -48.01 1.08 -8.99
CA PRO A 887 -47.74 1.91 -10.16
C PRO A 887 -46.33 2.51 -10.09
N LYS A 888 -45.58 2.39 -11.19
CA LYS A 888 -44.28 3.04 -11.37
C LYS A 888 -44.47 4.57 -11.48
N LYS A 889 -44.04 5.31 -10.45
CA LYS A 889 -43.87 6.76 -10.52
C LYS A 889 -42.80 7.11 -11.57
N LYS A 890 -43.22 7.74 -12.67
CA LYS A 890 -42.32 8.36 -13.66
C LYS A 890 -41.58 9.54 -13.03
N LYS A 891 -40.30 9.69 -13.36
CA LYS A 891 -39.46 10.78 -12.83
C LYS A 891 -39.69 12.06 -13.66
N PRO A 892 -39.71 13.25 -13.03
CA PRO A 892 -40.11 14.52 -13.68
C PRO A 892 -39.26 14.98 -14.87
N TRP A 893 -38.10 14.38 -15.13
CA TRP A 893 -37.23 14.77 -16.24
C TRP A 893 -37.56 14.08 -17.58
N GLU A 894 -38.43 13.06 -17.60
CA GLU A 894 -38.90 12.43 -18.84
C GLU A 894 -39.98 13.29 -19.54
N VAL A 895 -40.70 14.15 -18.81
CA VAL A 895 -41.74 15.04 -19.36
C VAL A 895 -41.13 16.22 -20.14
N VAL A 896 -39.91 16.64 -19.80
CA VAL A 896 -39.24 17.79 -20.46
C VAL A 896 -38.66 17.40 -21.83
N ARG A 897 -38.31 16.12 -22.05
CA ARG A 897 -37.69 15.67 -23.30
C ARG A 897 -38.71 15.46 -24.43
N ASP A 898 -39.98 15.22 -24.10
CA ASP A 898 -41.05 15.06 -25.09
C ASP A 898 -41.68 16.39 -25.53
N ALA A 899 -41.53 17.47 -24.73
CA ALA A 899 -41.96 18.81 -25.10
C ALA A 899 -41.00 19.51 -26.09
N GLN A 900 -39.74 19.06 -26.17
CA GLN A 900 -38.71 19.68 -27.03
C GLN A 900 -38.61 19.07 -28.43
N LYS A 901 -39.42 18.04 -28.74
CA LYS A 901 -39.43 17.34 -30.05
C LYS A 901 -40.58 17.76 -30.99
N LYS A 902 -41.43 18.71 -30.59
CA LYS A 902 -42.50 19.26 -31.43
C LYS A 902 -42.38 20.78 -31.50
N GLY A 903 -41.55 21.27 -32.40
CA GLY A 903 -41.41 22.70 -32.64
C GLY A 903 -40.24 23.07 -33.53
N SER A 904 -40.31 22.73 -34.82
CA SER A 904 -39.83 23.57 -35.93
C SER A 904 -39.98 22.81 -37.25
N PHE A 905 -40.77 23.40 -38.14
CA PHE A 905 -40.90 23.07 -39.54
C PHE A 905 -40.49 24.32 -40.33
N ASP A 906 -39.81 24.11 -41.46
CA ASP A 906 -39.46 25.01 -42.56
C ASP A 906 -38.39 26.11 -42.39
N GLN A 907 -37.23 25.90 -43.03
CA GLN A 907 -36.87 26.60 -44.29
C GLN A 907 -35.56 26.04 -44.91
N ASP A 908 -35.70 25.60 -46.16
CA ASP A 908 -34.81 25.69 -47.33
C ASP A 908 -33.27 25.57 -47.23
N GLY A 909 -32.73 24.70 -48.10
CA GLY A 909 -31.62 25.10 -48.99
C GLY A 909 -30.35 24.25 -48.99
N GLY A 910 -30.24 23.35 -49.97
CA GLY A 910 -29.10 23.34 -50.89
C GLY A 910 -27.79 22.58 -50.55
N ALA A 911 -27.62 21.44 -51.24
CA ALA A 911 -26.43 21.00 -52.00
C ALA A 911 -25.13 20.51 -51.29
N GLN A 912 -24.78 19.27 -51.67
CA GLN A 912 -23.46 18.74 -52.12
C GLN A 912 -22.21 18.99 -51.23
N GLY A 913 -21.31 18.05 -50.95
CA GLY A 913 -21.00 16.75 -51.55
C GLY A 913 -19.90 16.04 -50.76
N ALA A 914 -19.51 14.86 -51.29
CA ALA A 914 -18.67 13.84 -50.68
C ALA A 914 -17.20 14.22 -50.44
N GLY A 915 -16.57 13.45 -49.53
CA GLY A 915 -15.13 13.42 -49.24
C GLY A 915 -14.86 12.68 -47.94
#